data_AF-A0A960XPI1-F1
#
_entry.id   AF-A0A960XPI1-F1
#
_cell.length_a   1.000
_cell.length_b   1.000
_cell.length_c   1.000
_cell.angle_alpha   90.00
_cell.angle_beta   90.00
_cell.angle_gamma   90.00
#
_symmetry.space_group_name_H-M   'P 1'
#
loop_
_entity.id
_entity.type
_entity.pdbx_description
1 polymer ?
#
loop_
_entity_poly.entity_id
_entity_poly.type
_entity_poly.pdbx_seq_one_letter_code
_entity_poly.pdbx_strand_id
1 'polypeptide(L)'
;MPADPLDFVRDTRWQIRFDEETLAAGRKLAPRARETRIEEPAERSFSLLGSVGGEETEVSFWSGVGAWEFESFCSCETGSFCAHAAALLFRAGKERSGSRLGGKGVAAAVAESIAEVTEKPAAPTRELPVIAPKPSFHLHVTRHAADRTTRLLLQSLGQQDTDQWISAEAVVDYEGHRGALRATKPQWTSTVRDKGRDLLLQHDSAAENTAARQLSDTGLSSLQSNSAWKFLIQLKSRNKSEAADRWFPDPARVPVDAFWHQFRGEMVERLESLGWTVTIDDNVGHRVFDADPDHWETRLDPMEGGWFSLSVGFDVAGARHDLLPILAGLLEHDFLEETLDRPDNGHIYAPLPDGDALKLPIGRVRRILQHLASLIDPKFPEKTKVHPLDAASLAGLEGLGIEPPPDLEELSNKLRDFSGIEEVPPASGVNATLRDYQLAGFRWMQFLARHGLHGILADDMGLGKTLQTLTHILTEKESGRSQGKPTLVVAPTSVVPNWRAEALKFTPSLRVLELNGPDRRKYMRSIPYADLVLTSFALLHRDIDKLREHRFHLVVLDEAQNIKNPHAKVAQAACKLDARHRLCLSGTPVENHLGELWSLMKFLVPGFLGTEDAFSNTYRKPIEKNGDEERNAMLKQRVAPLILRRTKDQVA
;
A
#
# COMPACT_ATOMS: atom_id res chain seq x y z
N MET A 1 11.26 -27.55 -53.62
CA MET A 1 10.75 -26.21 -54.01
C MET A 1 9.30 -26.14 -53.58
N PRO A 2 8.85 -25.19 -52.74
CA PRO A 2 7.44 -24.92 -52.68
C PRO A 2 7.04 -24.11 -53.93
N ALA A 3 5.86 -24.45 -54.43
CA ALA A 3 5.22 -23.90 -55.61
C ALA A 3 4.91 -22.40 -55.47
N ASP A 4 4.47 -21.80 -56.59
CA ASP A 4 4.03 -20.40 -56.71
C ASP A 4 3.26 -19.97 -55.44
N PRO A 5 3.58 -18.83 -54.80
CA PRO A 5 2.85 -18.33 -53.63
C PRO A 5 1.33 -18.27 -53.82
N LEU A 6 0.85 -18.12 -55.06
CA LEU A 6 -0.58 -18.18 -55.40
C LEU A 6 -1.18 -19.60 -55.32
N ASP A 7 -0.37 -20.66 -55.40
CA ASP A 7 -0.84 -22.04 -55.26
C ASP A 7 -1.26 -22.35 -53.81
N PHE A 8 -0.61 -21.73 -52.81
CA PHE A 8 -1.02 -21.86 -51.42
C PHE A 8 -2.38 -21.19 -51.15
N VAL A 9 -2.64 -20.03 -51.76
CA VAL A 9 -3.92 -19.32 -51.63
C VAL A 9 -5.06 -20.06 -52.36
N ARG A 10 -4.73 -20.80 -53.42
CA ARG A 10 -5.67 -21.67 -54.16
C ARG A 10 -5.96 -22.99 -53.44
N ASP A 11 -5.08 -23.42 -52.56
CA ASP A 11 -5.28 -24.57 -51.70
C ASP A 11 -6.42 -24.32 -50.70
N THR A 12 -7.08 -25.36 -50.20
CA THR A 12 -8.08 -25.24 -49.13
C THR A 12 -7.46 -25.34 -47.74
N ARG A 13 -6.18 -25.71 -47.62
CA ARG A 13 -5.49 -25.91 -46.33
C ARG A 13 -5.46 -24.67 -45.43
N TRP A 14 -5.43 -23.45 -45.97
CA TRP A 14 -5.47 -22.23 -45.15
C TRP A 14 -6.81 -22.02 -44.44
N GLN A 15 -7.90 -22.65 -44.92
CA GLN A 15 -9.23 -22.50 -44.33
C GLN A 15 -9.29 -23.09 -42.91
N ILE A 16 -8.39 -24.00 -42.53
CA ILE A 16 -8.32 -24.55 -41.16
C ILE A 16 -8.02 -23.49 -40.09
N ARG A 17 -7.51 -22.33 -40.50
CA ARG A 17 -7.18 -21.20 -39.60
C ARG A 17 -8.38 -20.28 -39.32
N PHE A 18 -9.54 -20.59 -39.88
CA PHE A 18 -10.77 -19.84 -39.71
C PHE A 18 -11.88 -20.78 -39.25
N ASP A 19 -12.80 -20.29 -38.41
CA ASP A 19 -14.02 -21.03 -38.08
C ASP A 19 -15.01 -21.06 -39.27
N GLU A 20 -15.97 -21.99 -39.25
CA GLU A 20 -16.92 -22.18 -40.35
C GLU A 20 -17.84 -20.97 -40.59
N GLU A 21 -18.18 -20.22 -39.54
CA GLU A 21 -19.07 -19.06 -39.62
C GLU A 21 -18.38 -17.88 -40.30
N THR A 22 -17.11 -17.63 -39.94
CA THR A 22 -16.21 -16.66 -40.54
C THR A 22 -15.92 -17.00 -42.01
N LEU A 23 -15.72 -18.28 -42.34
CA LEU A 23 -15.56 -18.72 -43.73
C LEU A 23 -16.84 -18.50 -44.56
N ALA A 24 -18.02 -18.76 -43.98
CA ALA A 24 -19.30 -18.52 -44.65
C ALA A 24 -19.55 -17.03 -44.88
N ALA A 25 -19.24 -16.17 -43.91
CA ALA A 25 -19.30 -14.72 -44.04
C ALA A 25 -18.29 -14.19 -45.07
N GLY A 26 -17.06 -14.69 -45.06
CA GLY A 26 -16.01 -14.33 -46.01
C GLY A 26 -16.37 -14.69 -47.45
N ARG A 27 -17.02 -15.83 -47.70
CA ARG A 27 -17.52 -16.19 -49.04
C ARG A 27 -18.56 -15.20 -49.58
N LYS A 28 -19.40 -14.64 -48.71
CA LYS A 28 -20.39 -13.61 -49.07
C LYS A 28 -19.73 -12.26 -49.36
N LEU A 29 -18.63 -11.95 -48.67
CA LEU A 29 -17.90 -10.68 -48.81
C LEU A 29 -16.86 -10.68 -49.95
N ALA A 30 -16.41 -11.84 -50.41
CA ALA A 30 -15.40 -11.96 -51.48
C ALA A 30 -15.70 -11.17 -52.78
N PRO A 31 -16.95 -11.02 -53.26
CA PRO A 31 -17.25 -10.17 -54.41
C PRO A 31 -17.02 -8.66 -54.16
N ARG A 32 -16.97 -8.24 -52.89
CA ARG A 32 -16.78 -6.84 -52.45
C ARG A 32 -15.30 -6.48 -52.20
N ALA A 33 -14.38 -7.43 -52.35
CA ALA A 33 -12.95 -7.17 -52.29
C ALA A 33 -12.50 -6.37 -53.53
N ARG A 34 -11.81 -5.24 -53.30
CA ARG A 34 -11.29 -4.32 -54.32
C ARG A 34 -9.79 -4.06 -54.07
N GLU A 35 -9.09 -3.66 -55.13
CA GLU A 35 -7.68 -3.24 -55.08
C GLU A 35 -6.72 -4.29 -54.48
N THR A 36 -6.90 -5.56 -54.86
CA THR A 36 -5.95 -6.60 -54.49
C THR A 36 -4.59 -6.31 -55.15
N ARG A 37 -3.53 -6.14 -54.36
CA ARG A 37 -2.13 -6.05 -54.83
C ARG A 37 -1.26 -7.01 -54.04
N ILE A 38 -0.23 -7.54 -54.70
CA ILE A 38 0.77 -8.40 -54.08
C ILE A 38 2.04 -7.58 -53.92
N GLU A 39 2.56 -7.50 -52.70
CA GLU A 39 3.86 -6.91 -52.41
C GLU A 39 4.82 -8.02 -51.95
N GLU A 40 6.05 -8.01 -52.44
CA GLU A 40 7.11 -8.98 -52.08
C GLU A 40 8.18 -8.26 -51.25
N PRO A 41 8.00 -8.15 -49.91
CA PRO A 41 8.88 -7.34 -49.08
C PRO A 41 10.26 -7.98 -48.83
N ALA A 42 10.42 -9.29 -49.04
CA ALA A 42 11.69 -10.00 -48.89
C ALA A 42 11.72 -11.34 -49.67
N GLU A 43 12.91 -11.90 -49.90
CA GLU A 43 13.05 -13.26 -50.45
C GLU A 43 12.31 -14.26 -49.55
N ARG A 44 11.26 -14.90 -50.08
CA ARG A 44 10.38 -15.89 -49.44
C ARG A 44 9.26 -15.36 -48.52
N SER A 45 8.83 -14.12 -48.73
CA SER A 45 7.60 -13.57 -48.12
C SER A 45 6.81 -12.70 -49.11
N PHE A 46 5.49 -12.69 -49.01
CA PHE A 46 4.63 -11.81 -49.80
C PHE A 46 3.39 -11.38 -48.99
N SER A 47 2.83 -10.21 -49.29
CA SER A 47 1.61 -9.69 -48.67
C SER A 47 0.53 -9.46 -49.71
N LEU A 48 -0.69 -9.91 -49.43
CA LEU A 48 -1.91 -9.57 -50.15
C LEU A 48 -2.58 -8.39 -49.46
N LEU A 49 -2.63 -7.25 -50.14
CA LEU A 49 -3.29 -6.04 -49.65
C LEU A 49 -4.57 -5.83 -50.44
N GLY A 50 -5.66 -5.44 -49.79
CA GLY A 50 -6.89 -5.03 -50.47
C GLY A 50 -7.90 -4.41 -49.53
N SER A 51 -8.97 -3.85 -50.09
CA SER A 51 -10.11 -3.34 -49.30
C SER A 51 -11.32 -4.23 -49.48
N VAL A 52 -11.92 -4.70 -48.38
CA VAL A 52 -13.12 -5.54 -48.40
C VAL A 52 -14.24 -4.82 -47.66
N GLY A 53 -15.25 -4.34 -48.38
CA GLY A 53 -16.40 -3.70 -47.76
C GLY A 53 -16.12 -2.34 -47.09
N GLY A 54 -14.98 -1.70 -47.40
CA GLY A 54 -14.55 -0.44 -46.79
C GLY A 54 -13.43 -0.60 -45.77
N GLU A 55 -13.14 -1.83 -45.35
CA GLU A 55 -12.07 -2.15 -44.41
C GLU A 55 -10.77 -2.45 -45.15
N GLU A 56 -9.66 -1.87 -44.70
CA GLU A 56 -8.32 -2.20 -45.20
C GLU A 56 -7.90 -3.55 -44.63
N THR A 57 -7.46 -4.45 -45.50
CA THR A 57 -7.14 -5.83 -45.16
C THR A 57 -5.80 -6.23 -45.77
N GLU A 58 -4.92 -6.77 -44.95
CA GLU A 58 -3.61 -7.31 -45.32
C GLU A 58 -3.54 -8.79 -44.91
N VAL A 59 -2.99 -9.63 -45.78
CA VAL A 59 -2.62 -11.01 -45.44
C VAL A 59 -1.18 -11.25 -45.82
N SER A 60 -0.33 -11.45 -44.83
CA SER A 60 1.12 -11.58 -44.97
C SER A 60 1.52 -13.04 -44.87
N PHE A 61 2.35 -13.51 -45.80
CA PHE A 61 2.79 -14.90 -45.92
C PHE A 61 4.31 -14.99 -45.81
N TRP A 62 4.80 -16.06 -45.18
CA TRP A 62 6.22 -16.39 -45.12
C TRP A 62 6.44 -17.89 -45.23
N SER A 63 7.61 -18.30 -45.74
CA SER A 63 7.97 -19.71 -45.83
C SER A 63 8.42 -20.26 -44.46
N GLY A 64 7.66 -21.19 -43.89
CA GLY A 64 8.04 -21.97 -42.70
C GLY A 64 8.77 -23.27 -43.03
N VAL A 65 9.09 -24.08 -42.01
CA VAL A 65 9.74 -25.38 -42.17
C VAL A 65 8.74 -26.41 -42.74
N GLY A 66 8.59 -26.43 -44.07
CA GLY A 66 7.80 -27.45 -44.80
C GLY A 66 6.44 -27.00 -45.34
N ALA A 67 5.96 -25.80 -45.01
CA ALA A 67 4.73 -25.20 -45.56
C ALA A 67 4.78 -23.66 -45.52
N TRP A 68 3.90 -23.00 -46.27
CA TRP A 68 3.65 -21.56 -46.14
C TRP A 68 2.80 -21.30 -44.89
N GLU A 69 3.17 -20.28 -44.12
CA GLU A 69 2.40 -19.74 -43.00
C GLU A 69 1.89 -18.35 -43.36
N PHE A 70 0.82 -17.91 -42.69
CA PHE A 70 0.26 -16.58 -42.91
C PHE A 70 -0.40 -16.00 -41.67
N GLU A 71 -0.45 -14.68 -41.65
CA GLU A 71 -1.19 -13.87 -40.68
C GLU A 71 -2.04 -12.85 -41.41
N SER A 72 -3.15 -12.42 -40.82
CA SER A 72 -4.05 -11.47 -41.45
C SER A 72 -4.39 -10.33 -40.50
N PHE A 73 -4.42 -9.12 -41.05
CA PHE A 73 -4.72 -7.88 -40.35
C PHE A 73 -5.82 -7.15 -41.10
N CYS A 74 -6.78 -6.59 -40.37
CA CYS A 74 -7.92 -5.88 -40.92
C CYS A 74 -8.29 -4.72 -40.00
N SER A 75 -8.73 -3.60 -40.57
CA SER A 75 -9.21 -2.45 -39.80
C SER A 75 -10.57 -2.65 -39.10
N CYS A 76 -11.21 -3.82 -39.24
CA CYS A 76 -12.49 -4.11 -38.59
C CYS A 76 -12.31 -4.47 -37.10
N GLU A 77 -13.40 -4.44 -36.33
CA GLU A 77 -13.38 -4.71 -34.87
C GLU A 77 -12.75 -6.06 -34.48
N THR A 78 -12.83 -7.07 -35.35
CA THR A 78 -12.23 -8.39 -35.14
C THR A 78 -10.70 -8.41 -35.31
N GLY A 79 -10.14 -7.46 -36.08
CA GLY A 79 -8.70 -7.26 -36.24
C GLY A 79 -7.95 -8.30 -37.07
N SER A 80 -8.05 -9.59 -36.75
CA SER A 80 -7.24 -10.67 -37.34
C SER A 80 -8.07 -11.92 -37.59
N PHE A 81 -7.76 -12.68 -38.65
CA PHE A 81 -8.50 -13.88 -39.08
C PHE A 81 -10.02 -13.67 -39.20
N CYS A 82 -10.42 -12.47 -39.63
CA CYS A 82 -11.82 -12.07 -39.73
C CYS A 82 -12.44 -12.41 -41.10
N ALA A 83 -13.75 -12.16 -41.25
CA ALA A 83 -14.46 -12.44 -42.51
C ALA A 83 -13.92 -11.63 -43.71
N HIS A 84 -13.36 -10.44 -43.48
CA HIS A 84 -12.71 -9.63 -44.51
C HIS A 84 -11.38 -10.25 -45.00
N ALA A 85 -10.58 -10.79 -44.09
CA ALA A 85 -9.36 -11.53 -44.42
C ALA A 85 -9.67 -12.80 -45.22
N ALA A 86 -10.67 -13.58 -44.78
CA ALA A 86 -11.14 -14.75 -45.52
C ALA A 86 -11.67 -14.37 -46.92
N ALA A 87 -12.40 -13.26 -47.03
CA ALA A 87 -12.91 -12.74 -48.30
C ALA A 87 -11.80 -12.33 -49.28
N LEU A 88 -10.72 -11.72 -48.78
CA LEU A 88 -9.55 -11.34 -49.58
C LEU A 88 -8.83 -12.59 -50.12
N LEU A 89 -8.68 -13.64 -49.30
CA LEU A 89 -8.12 -14.93 -49.70
C LEU A 89 -8.99 -15.66 -50.74
N PHE A 90 -10.31 -15.69 -50.54
CA PHE A 90 -11.24 -16.26 -51.52
C PHE A 90 -11.26 -15.50 -52.84
N ARG A 91 -11.03 -14.18 -52.82
CA ARG A 91 -10.91 -13.37 -54.02
C ARG A 91 -9.62 -13.68 -54.78
N ALA A 92 -8.48 -13.68 -54.08
CA ALA A 92 -7.18 -13.98 -54.64
C ALA A 92 -7.12 -15.40 -55.26
N GLY A 93 -7.77 -16.40 -54.63
CA GLY A 93 -7.83 -17.76 -55.15
C GLY A 93 -8.67 -17.95 -56.43
N LYS A 94 -9.57 -17.01 -56.77
CA LYS A 94 -10.45 -17.10 -57.96
C LYS A 94 -9.88 -16.43 -59.21
N GLU A 95 -8.81 -15.65 -59.10
CA GLU A 95 -8.23 -14.95 -60.24
C GLU A 95 -7.33 -15.90 -61.06
N ARG A 96 -7.80 -16.24 -62.28
CA ARG A 96 -7.20 -17.24 -63.19
C ARG A 96 -5.98 -16.75 -63.96
N SER A 97 -5.53 -15.51 -63.77
CA SER A 97 -4.39 -14.93 -64.48
C SER A 97 -3.64 -13.96 -63.58
N GLY A 98 -2.39 -14.29 -63.24
CA GLY A 98 -1.47 -13.39 -62.53
C GLY A 98 -1.15 -12.07 -63.28
N SER A 99 -1.71 -11.84 -64.47
CA SER A 99 -1.44 -10.65 -65.28
C SER A 99 -2.27 -9.41 -64.95
N ARG A 100 -3.30 -9.49 -64.09
CA ARG A 100 -4.12 -8.30 -63.70
C ARG A 100 -3.82 -7.75 -62.30
N LEU A 101 -3.05 -8.46 -61.50
CA LEU A 101 -2.54 -8.00 -60.19
C LEU A 101 -1.15 -7.35 -60.30
N GLY A 102 -0.49 -7.50 -61.45
CA GLY A 102 0.72 -6.77 -61.80
C GLY A 102 0.39 -5.40 -62.38
N GLY A 103 0.65 -4.34 -61.60
CA GLY A 103 0.81 -3.01 -62.16
C GLY A 103 1.77 -3.05 -63.34
N LYS A 104 1.39 -2.39 -64.45
CA LYS A 104 2.08 -2.40 -65.74
C LYS A 104 3.60 -2.14 -65.61
N GLY A 105 4.37 -3.19 -65.89
CA GLY A 105 5.53 -3.21 -66.78
C GLY A 105 6.56 -2.09 -66.67
N VAL A 106 7.59 -2.29 -65.83
CA VAL A 106 8.92 -1.69 -66.02
C VAL A 106 9.94 -2.72 -66.56
N ALA A 107 9.56 -3.99 -66.68
CA ALA A 107 10.47 -5.03 -67.20
C ALA A 107 10.53 -5.12 -68.75
N ALA A 108 9.56 -4.52 -69.48
CA ALA A 108 9.52 -4.58 -70.95
C ALA A 108 9.96 -3.28 -71.65
N ALA A 109 10.06 -2.15 -70.94
CA ALA A 109 10.60 -0.89 -71.50
C ALA A 109 12.12 -0.74 -71.32
N VAL A 110 12.75 -1.64 -70.55
CA VAL A 110 14.19 -1.64 -70.27
C VAL A 110 14.94 -2.67 -71.13
N ALA A 111 14.26 -3.66 -71.73
CA ALA A 111 14.92 -4.69 -72.53
C ALA A 111 15.21 -4.29 -73.99
N GLU A 112 14.50 -3.31 -74.55
CA GLU A 112 14.72 -2.81 -75.93
C GLU A 112 15.52 -1.50 -76.01
N SER A 113 15.92 -0.93 -74.87
CA SER A 113 16.76 0.29 -74.82
C SER A 113 18.22 0.01 -74.40
N ILE A 114 18.60 -1.25 -74.21
CA ILE A 114 19.97 -1.68 -73.83
C ILE A 114 20.81 -2.16 -75.04
N ALA A 115 20.23 -2.19 -76.24
CA ALA A 115 21.00 -2.32 -77.48
C ALA A 115 21.09 -0.95 -78.15
N GLU A 116 22.31 -0.40 -78.21
CA GLU A 116 22.69 0.88 -78.83
C GLU A 116 22.50 2.16 -77.98
N VAL A 117 23.29 2.32 -76.91
CA VAL A 117 23.95 3.63 -76.68
C VAL A 117 25.39 3.39 -76.24
N THR A 118 26.27 3.88 -77.09
CA THR A 118 27.72 4.00 -77.03
C THR A 118 28.26 4.60 -75.73
N GLU A 119 29.50 4.18 -75.42
CA GLU A 119 30.43 4.73 -74.45
C GLU A 119 30.23 6.23 -74.18
N LYS A 120 29.93 6.55 -72.92
CA LYS A 120 30.14 7.88 -72.35
C LYS A 120 30.83 7.68 -70.99
N PRO A 121 32.01 8.28 -70.74
CA PRO A 121 32.79 7.97 -69.56
C PRO A 121 32.05 8.37 -68.28
N ALA A 122 31.99 7.44 -67.32
CA ALA A 122 31.50 7.67 -65.98
C ALA A 122 32.35 8.74 -65.29
N ALA A 123 31.70 9.78 -64.75
CA ALA A 123 32.31 10.62 -63.74
C ALA A 123 32.68 9.74 -62.53
N PRO A 124 33.83 9.95 -61.87
CA PRO A 124 34.27 9.07 -60.80
C PRO A 124 33.26 9.10 -59.65
N THR A 125 32.67 7.95 -59.34
CA THR A 125 32.02 7.70 -58.05
C THR A 125 33.09 7.91 -56.98
N ARG A 126 33.01 9.05 -56.28
CA ARG A 126 33.80 9.26 -55.07
C ARG A 126 33.36 8.22 -54.04
N GLU A 127 34.15 7.17 -53.86
CA GLU A 127 34.02 6.28 -52.70
C GLU A 127 34.23 7.13 -51.44
N LEU A 128 33.15 7.40 -50.72
CA LEU A 128 33.24 8.11 -49.45
C LEU A 128 33.93 7.18 -48.43
N PRO A 129 34.89 7.67 -47.64
CA PRO A 129 35.54 6.86 -46.62
C PRO A 129 34.51 6.35 -45.60
N VAL A 130 34.58 5.04 -45.30
CA VAL A 130 33.74 4.41 -44.27
C VAL A 130 34.42 4.52 -42.92
N ILE A 131 33.69 4.99 -41.91
CA ILE A 131 34.12 5.01 -40.51
C ILE A 131 33.23 4.07 -39.70
N ALA A 132 33.83 3.35 -38.75
CA ALA A 132 33.13 2.44 -37.83
C ALA A 132 33.59 2.69 -36.37
N PRO A 133 33.40 3.90 -35.83
CA PRO A 133 33.76 4.20 -34.45
C PRO A 133 32.88 3.41 -33.47
N LYS A 134 33.36 3.24 -32.23
CA LYS A 134 32.59 2.56 -31.18
C LYS A 134 31.45 3.46 -30.69
N PRO A 135 30.21 2.97 -30.57
CA PRO A 135 29.10 3.77 -30.08
C PRO A 135 29.20 4.06 -28.58
N SER A 136 28.68 5.23 -28.19
CA SER A 136 28.33 5.57 -26.81
C SER A 136 26.83 5.82 -26.71
N PHE A 137 26.23 5.53 -25.55
CA PHE A 137 24.77 5.57 -25.38
C PHE A 137 24.38 6.60 -24.33
N HIS A 138 23.41 7.43 -24.67
CA HIS A 138 22.91 8.51 -23.84
C HIS A 138 21.42 8.35 -23.64
N LEU A 139 20.94 8.53 -22.41
CA LEU A 139 19.51 8.53 -22.09
C LEU A 139 19.16 9.86 -21.44
N HIS A 140 18.19 10.57 -22.02
CA HIS A 140 17.72 11.85 -21.48
C HIS A 140 16.26 11.74 -21.06
N VAL A 141 15.99 11.88 -19.76
CA VAL A 141 14.64 11.80 -19.19
C VAL A 141 14.14 13.21 -18.92
N THR A 142 12.94 13.50 -19.41
CA THR A 142 12.40 14.86 -19.42
C THR A 142 10.90 14.85 -19.15
N ARG A 143 10.40 15.93 -18.55
CA ARG A 143 8.97 16.16 -18.30
C ARG A 143 8.49 17.33 -19.13
N HIS A 144 7.45 17.10 -19.92
CA HIS A 144 6.88 18.09 -20.84
C HIS A 144 5.38 18.20 -20.69
N ALA A 145 4.81 19.34 -21.11
CA ALA A 145 3.37 19.48 -21.24
C ALA A 145 2.85 18.54 -22.35
N ALA A 146 1.82 17.75 -22.03
CA ALA A 146 1.20 16.84 -22.97
C ALA A 146 0.33 17.61 -23.97
N ASP A 147 0.58 17.39 -25.26
CA ASP A 147 -0.32 17.83 -26.33
C ASP A 147 -1.58 16.95 -26.39
N ARG A 148 -2.59 17.36 -27.17
CA ARG A 148 -3.88 16.69 -27.27
C ARG A 148 -3.76 15.18 -27.56
N THR A 149 -2.81 14.78 -28.40
CA THR A 149 -2.62 13.37 -28.77
C THR A 149 -1.96 12.60 -27.64
N THR A 150 -0.95 13.19 -26.98
CA THR A 150 -0.33 12.62 -25.78
C THR A 150 -1.34 12.47 -24.64
N ARG A 151 -2.27 13.43 -24.43
CA ARG A 151 -3.29 13.28 -23.37
C ARG A 151 -4.21 12.10 -23.63
N LEU A 152 -4.64 11.92 -24.88
CA LEU A 152 -5.48 10.78 -25.28
C LEU A 152 -4.74 9.45 -25.07
N LEU A 153 -3.43 9.40 -25.37
CA LEU A 153 -2.59 8.25 -25.06
C LEU A 153 -2.54 7.99 -23.54
N LEU A 154 -2.22 9.00 -22.73
CA LEU A 154 -2.15 8.87 -21.27
C LEU A 154 -3.50 8.45 -20.66
N GLN A 155 -4.63 8.98 -21.17
CA GLN A 155 -5.98 8.56 -20.79
C GLN A 155 -6.26 7.10 -21.13
N SER A 156 -5.88 6.66 -22.34
CA SER A 156 -6.04 5.25 -22.74
C SER A 156 -5.21 4.29 -21.88
N LEU A 157 -4.12 4.79 -21.28
CA LEU A 157 -3.24 4.09 -20.36
C LEU A 157 -3.68 4.21 -18.89
N GLY A 158 -4.84 4.81 -18.61
CA GLY A 158 -5.37 4.95 -17.24
C GLY A 158 -4.57 5.89 -16.34
N GLN A 159 -3.76 6.80 -16.90
CA GLN A 159 -3.00 7.77 -16.11
C GLN A 159 -3.91 8.84 -15.52
N GLN A 160 -3.65 9.20 -14.25
CA GLN A 160 -4.44 10.22 -13.54
C GLN A 160 -4.06 11.64 -13.97
N ASP A 161 -2.76 11.94 -14.09
CA ASP A 161 -2.27 13.18 -14.71
C ASP A 161 -2.05 12.95 -16.21
N THR A 162 -2.75 13.74 -17.02
CA THR A 162 -2.69 13.66 -18.49
C THR A 162 -2.21 14.96 -19.10
N ASP A 163 -1.95 16.00 -18.30
CA ASP A 163 -1.48 17.30 -18.75
C ASP A 163 0.05 17.38 -18.80
N GLN A 164 0.73 16.50 -18.06
CA GLN A 164 2.19 16.35 -18.11
C GLN A 164 2.59 14.94 -18.52
N TRP A 165 3.76 14.84 -19.16
CA TRP A 165 4.30 13.58 -19.65
C TRP A 165 5.80 13.48 -19.36
N ILE A 166 6.19 12.44 -18.64
CA ILE A 166 7.58 12.06 -18.46
C ILE A 166 7.94 11.00 -19.51
N SER A 167 8.99 11.25 -20.28
CA SER A 167 9.49 10.29 -21.27
C SER A 167 11.01 10.32 -21.34
N ALA A 168 11.61 9.21 -21.77
CA ALA A 168 13.04 9.13 -22.02
C ALA A 168 13.36 9.13 -23.52
N GLU A 169 14.41 9.83 -23.91
CA GLU A 169 14.94 9.85 -25.27
C GLU A 169 16.30 9.16 -25.28
N ALA A 170 16.43 8.08 -26.06
CA ALA A 170 17.64 7.28 -26.15
C ALA A 170 18.43 7.64 -27.41
N VAL A 171 19.69 8.04 -27.24
CA VAL A 171 20.57 8.54 -28.30
C VAL A 171 21.83 7.68 -28.37
N VAL A 172 22.20 7.29 -29.58
CA VAL A 172 23.51 6.69 -29.88
C VAL A 172 24.42 7.78 -30.44
N ASP A 173 25.65 7.87 -29.93
CA ASP A 173 26.66 8.85 -30.34
C ASP A 173 27.92 8.13 -30.82
N TYR A 174 28.26 8.38 -32.08
CA TYR A 174 29.46 7.90 -32.77
C TYR A 174 30.44 9.07 -32.95
N GLU A 175 31.30 9.31 -31.95
CA GLU A 175 32.33 10.37 -31.96
C GLU A 175 31.81 11.79 -32.32
N GLY A 176 30.63 12.16 -31.82
CA GLY A 176 29.97 13.43 -32.07
C GLY A 176 28.83 13.36 -33.09
N HIS A 177 28.65 12.21 -33.77
CA HIS A 177 27.52 11.95 -34.65
C HIS A 177 26.39 11.27 -33.87
N ARG A 178 25.43 12.09 -33.43
CA ARG A 178 24.27 11.66 -32.63
C ARG A 178 23.09 11.24 -33.49
N GLY A 179 22.42 10.16 -33.11
CA GLY A 179 21.18 9.69 -33.71
C GLY A 179 20.28 8.98 -32.70
N ALA A 180 19.00 8.82 -33.01
CA ALA A 180 18.10 8.03 -32.17
C ALA A 180 18.52 6.56 -32.18
N LEU A 181 18.46 5.90 -31.02
CA LEU A 181 18.71 4.46 -30.90
C LEU A 181 17.64 3.68 -31.69
N ARG A 182 18.06 2.81 -32.62
CA ARG A 182 17.14 2.03 -33.46
C ARG A 182 17.37 0.53 -33.27
N ALA A 183 16.47 -0.11 -32.52
CA ALA A 183 16.40 -1.56 -32.54
C ALA A 183 15.90 -2.05 -33.91
N THR A 184 16.34 -3.23 -34.35
CA THR A 184 15.77 -4.02 -35.48
C THR A 184 16.15 -3.70 -36.93
N LYS A 185 17.19 -2.91 -37.22
CA LYS A 185 17.71 -2.83 -38.61
C LYS A 185 18.93 -3.74 -38.83
N PRO A 186 19.01 -4.49 -39.95
CA PRO A 186 20.27 -5.11 -40.37
C PRO A 186 21.35 -4.03 -40.56
N GLN A 187 22.61 -4.44 -40.71
CA GLN A 187 23.74 -3.52 -40.87
C GLN A 187 23.40 -2.41 -41.86
N TRP A 188 23.54 -1.16 -41.41
CA TRP A 188 23.15 0.01 -42.18
C TRP A 188 24.20 1.10 -42.05
N THR A 189 24.26 1.96 -43.06
CA THR A 189 25.17 3.10 -43.11
C THR A 189 24.39 4.40 -43.21
N SER A 190 24.95 5.47 -42.63
CA SER A 190 24.43 6.83 -42.77
C SER A 190 25.50 7.77 -43.30
N THR A 191 25.12 8.77 -44.08
CA THR A 191 26.05 9.80 -44.52
C THR A 191 26.18 10.85 -43.43
N VAL A 192 27.39 11.01 -42.90
CA VAL A 192 27.71 12.02 -41.88
C VAL A 192 28.75 12.99 -42.41
N ARG A 193 28.80 14.20 -41.86
CA ARG A 193 29.78 15.22 -42.24
C ARG A 193 30.75 15.44 -41.08
N ASP A 194 32.01 15.10 -41.28
CA ASP A 194 33.10 15.37 -40.32
C ASP A 194 34.14 16.32 -40.94
N LYS A 195 34.48 17.39 -40.22
CA LYS A 195 35.45 18.43 -40.63
C LYS A 195 35.29 18.90 -42.10
N GLY A 196 34.04 19.03 -42.56
CA GLY A 196 33.70 19.51 -43.91
C GLY A 196 33.79 18.47 -45.03
N ARG A 197 33.99 17.18 -44.72
CA ARG A 197 33.95 16.06 -45.67
C ARG A 197 32.78 15.14 -45.36
N ASP A 198 32.09 14.68 -46.41
CA ASP A 198 31.03 13.67 -46.28
C ASP A 198 31.70 12.28 -46.15
N LEU A 199 31.25 11.49 -45.18
CA LEU A 199 31.74 10.16 -44.83
C LEU A 199 30.55 9.20 -44.71
N LEU A 200 30.80 7.89 -44.81
CA LEU A 200 29.80 6.86 -44.51
C LEU A 200 30.05 6.29 -43.11
N LEU A 201 29.14 6.54 -42.17
CA LEU A 201 29.16 5.94 -40.84
C LEU A 201 28.53 4.55 -40.90
N GLN A 202 29.29 3.53 -40.56
CA GLN A 202 28.80 2.17 -40.37
C GLN A 202 28.30 1.99 -38.94
N HIS A 203 27.01 1.71 -38.79
CA HIS A 203 26.38 1.50 -37.49
C HIS A 203 26.65 0.09 -36.96
N ASP A 204 26.92 -0.02 -35.66
CA ASP A 204 27.03 -1.30 -34.95
C ASP A 204 25.64 -1.76 -34.49
N SER A 205 24.93 -2.45 -35.39
CA SER A 205 23.61 -3.02 -35.10
C SER A 205 23.61 -3.97 -33.89
N ALA A 206 24.72 -4.64 -33.58
CA ALA A 206 24.76 -5.58 -32.45
C ALA A 206 24.81 -4.83 -31.11
N ALA A 207 25.63 -3.77 -31.04
CA ALA A 207 25.70 -2.89 -29.88
C ALA A 207 24.39 -2.12 -29.68
N GLU A 208 23.79 -1.54 -30.74
CA GLU A 208 22.51 -0.82 -30.66
C GLU A 208 21.36 -1.73 -30.21
N ASN A 209 21.29 -2.98 -30.69
CA ASN A 209 20.26 -3.93 -30.25
C ASN A 209 20.46 -4.36 -28.78
N THR A 210 21.71 -4.46 -28.33
CA THR A 210 22.03 -4.78 -26.94
C THR A 210 21.64 -3.63 -26.02
N ALA A 211 21.95 -2.39 -26.40
CA ALA A 211 21.53 -1.17 -25.71
C ALA A 211 19.99 -1.08 -25.61
N ALA A 212 19.27 -1.35 -26.70
CA ALA A 212 17.81 -1.37 -26.67
C ALA A 212 17.24 -2.42 -25.69
N ARG A 213 17.84 -3.61 -25.62
CA ARG A 213 17.47 -4.64 -24.63
C ARG A 213 17.75 -4.18 -23.20
N GLN A 214 18.91 -3.56 -22.95
CA GLN A 214 19.24 -3.02 -21.62
C GLN A 214 18.21 -1.98 -21.15
N LEU A 215 17.71 -1.11 -22.04
CA LEU A 215 16.61 -0.19 -21.71
C LEU A 215 15.30 -0.95 -21.44
N SER A 216 14.96 -1.96 -22.25
CA SER A 216 13.79 -2.79 -22.00
C SER A 216 13.84 -3.55 -20.67
N ASP A 217 15.03 -3.99 -20.25
CA ASP A 217 15.25 -4.65 -18.97
C ASP A 217 15.04 -3.70 -17.77
N THR A 218 15.12 -2.37 -17.98
CA THR A 218 14.72 -1.39 -16.95
C THR A 218 13.20 -1.24 -16.82
N GLY A 219 12.42 -1.79 -17.75
CA GLY A 219 10.97 -1.63 -17.84
C GLY A 219 10.49 -0.53 -18.78
N LEU A 220 11.41 0.22 -19.40
CA LEU A 220 11.08 1.17 -20.47
C LEU A 220 10.74 0.44 -21.78
N SER A 221 9.68 0.88 -22.45
CA SER A 221 9.29 0.38 -23.76
C SER A 221 9.42 1.47 -24.82
N SER A 222 10.02 1.13 -25.97
CA SER A 222 10.06 2.03 -27.13
C SER A 222 8.65 2.17 -27.68
N LEU A 223 8.20 3.41 -27.80
CA LEU A 223 6.87 3.72 -28.31
C LEU A 223 6.70 3.35 -29.80
N GLN A 224 7.78 3.27 -30.59
CA GLN A 224 7.73 2.87 -32.00
C GLN A 224 7.63 1.34 -32.20
N SER A 225 8.12 0.57 -31.22
CA SER A 225 8.10 -0.90 -31.23
C SER A 225 6.77 -1.50 -30.75
N ASN A 226 6.01 -0.77 -29.93
CA ASN A 226 4.71 -1.22 -29.42
C ASN A 226 3.58 -0.93 -30.43
N SER A 227 3.03 -2.00 -31.03
CA SER A 227 2.00 -1.91 -32.08
C SER A 227 0.72 -1.20 -31.64
N ALA A 228 0.34 -1.32 -30.37
CA ALA A 228 -0.82 -0.62 -29.81
C ALA A 228 -0.63 0.90 -29.75
N TRP A 229 0.61 1.37 -29.63
CA TRP A 229 0.94 2.78 -29.36
C TRP A 229 1.37 3.51 -30.64
N LYS A 230 1.84 2.74 -31.63
CA LYS A 230 2.27 3.21 -32.95
C LYS A 230 1.18 4.00 -33.69
N PHE A 231 -0.09 3.60 -33.56
CA PHE A 231 -1.25 4.30 -34.15
C PHE A 231 -1.40 5.74 -33.61
N LEU A 232 -1.27 5.92 -32.28
CA LEU A 232 -1.41 7.22 -31.61
C LEU A 232 -0.27 8.18 -31.98
N ILE A 233 0.93 7.67 -32.23
CA ILE A 233 2.10 8.46 -32.64
C ILE A 233 2.04 8.82 -34.13
N GLN A 234 1.53 7.91 -34.97
CA GLN A 234 1.39 8.14 -36.41
C GLN A 234 0.37 9.23 -36.75
N LEU A 235 -0.66 9.45 -35.92
CA LEU A 235 -1.58 10.60 -35.99
C LEU A 235 -0.85 11.96 -35.95
N LYS A 236 0.33 12.02 -35.33
CA LYS A 236 1.20 13.21 -35.27
C LYS A 236 2.01 13.43 -36.55
N SER A 237 2.24 12.39 -37.35
CA SER A 237 3.23 12.35 -38.44
C SER A 237 2.77 12.91 -39.79
N ARG A 238 1.75 13.78 -39.83
CA ARG A 238 1.48 14.59 -41.03
C ARG A 238 2.59 15.62 -41.33
N ASN A 239 3.50 15.87 -40.39
CA ASN A 239 4.71 16.65 -40.60
C ASN A 239 5.95 15.74 -40.65
N LYS A 240 6.62 15.71 -41.81
CA LYS A 240 7.91 15.05 -42.02
C LYS A 240 9.04 15.78 -41.26
N SER A 241 9.69 15.09 -40.32
CA SER A 241 11.14 15.03 -40.04
C SER A 241 11.40 14.65 -38.57
N GLU A 242 12.34 13.72 -38.36
CA GLU A 242 13.12 13.55 -37.12
C GLU A 242 12.39 13.55 -35.76
N ALA A 243 11.27 12.84 -35.60
CA ALA A 243 10.79 12.55 -34.25
C ALA A 243 11.70 11.46 -33.62
N ALA A 244 12.49 11.84 -32.62
CA ALA A 244 13.29 10.91 -31.82
C ALA A 244 12.38 9.81 -31.22
N ASP A 245 12.86 8.56 -31.22
CA ASP A 245 12.12 7.48 -30.58
C ASP A 245 12.09 7.71 -29.07
N ARG A 246 10.88 7.69 -28.49
CA ARG A 246 10.65 7.93 -27.07
C ARG A 246 10.40 6.62 -26.36
N TRP A 247 10.81 6.60 -25.10
CA TRP A 247 10.74 5.46 -24.22
C TRP A 247 9.87 5.81 -23.02
N PHE A 248 8.97 4.90 -22.67
CA PHE A 248 7.98 5.11 -21.62
C PHE A 248 7.76 3.81 -20.82
N PRO A 249 7.58 3.87 -19.49
CA PRO A 249 7.24 2.67 -18.71
C PRO A 249 5.91 2.08 -19.14
N ASP A 250 5.80 0.76 -19.08
CA ASP A 250 4.55 0.04 -19.32
C ASP A 250 3.62 0.11 -18.09
N PRO A 251 2.51 0.88 -18.14
CA PRO A 251 1.63 1.06 -16.98
C PRO A 251 0.91 -0.23 -16.56
N ALA A 252 0.85 -1.23 -17.44
CA ALA A 252 0.27 -2.53 -17.10
C ALA A 252 1.17 -3.36 -16.17
N ARG A 253 2.46 -3.00 -16.04
CA ARG A 253 3.43 -3.71 -15.20
C ARG A 253 3.61 -3.08 -13.83
N VAL A 254 3.81 -1.76 -13.80
CA VAL A 254 4.10 -0.99 -12.57
C VAL A 254 3.44 0.38 -12.70
N PRO A 255 2.84 0.92 -11.62
CA PRO A 255 2.39 2.31 -11.59
C PRO A 255 3.50 3.27 -11.99
N VAL A 256 3.19 4.26 -12.84
CA VAL A 256 4.19 5.10 -13.50
C VAL A 256 5.03 5.91 -12.50
N ASP A 257 4.43 6.42 -11.43
CA ASP A 257 5.17 7.18 -10.41
C ASP A 257 6.15 6.28 -9.65
N ALA A 258 5.69 5.10 -9.21
CA ALA A 258 6.53 4.09 -8.57
C ALA A 258 7.69 3.64 -9.47
N PHE A 259 7.43 3.51 -10.78
CA PHE A 259 8.46 3.22 -11.76
C PHE A 259 9.54 4.30 -11.79
N TRP A 260 9.18 5.59 -11.85
CA TRP A 260 10.18 6.66 -11.96
C TRP A 260 11.02 6.82 -10.70
N HIS A 261 10.45 6.57 -9.51
CA HIS A 261 11.22 6.49 -8.27
C HIS A 261 12.23 5.33 -8.32
N GLN A 262 11.78 4.12 -8.67
CA GLN A 262 12.67 2.97 -8.79
C GLN A 262 13.74 3.17 -9.88
N PHE A 263 13.36 3.76 -11.00
CA PHE A 263 14.27 4.03 -12.12
C PHE A 263 15.41 4.94 -11.66
N ARG A 264 15.09 6.05 -10.98
CA ARG A 264 16.09 6.97 -10.41
C ARG A 264 16.92 6.32 -9.30
N GLY A 265 16.30 5.51 -8.44
CA GLY A 265 16.95 4.91 -7.26
C GLY A 265 17.88 3.73 -7.56
N GLU A 266 17.62 2.96 -8.62
CA GLU A 266 18.36 1.73 -8.92
C GLU A 266 18.81 1.60 -10.38
N MET A 267 17.95 1.96 -11.35
CA MET A 267 18.22 1.66 -12.76
C MET A 267 19.24 2.61 -13.39
N VAL A 268 19.31 3.86 -12.93
CA VAL A 268 20.30 4.84 -13.40
C VAL A 268 21.73 4.33 -13.15
N GLU A 269 22.06 3.97 -11.91
CA GLU A 269 23.38 3.45 -11.55
C GLU A 269 23.72 2.17 -12.33
N ARG A 270 22.72 1.29 -12.52
CA ARG A 270 22.88 0.07 -13.31
C ARG A 270 23.21 0.39 -14.78
N LEU A 271 22.52 1.34 -15.41
CA LEU A 271 22.79 1.76 -16.78
C LEU A 271 24.18 2.39 -16.91
N GLU A 272 24.57 3.25 -15.96
CA GLU A 272 25.90 3.88 -15.94
C GLU A 272 27.01 2.83 -15.81
N SER A 273 26.81 1.80 -14.99
CA SER A 273 27.75 0.67 -14.88
C SER A 273 27.93 -0.11 -16.20
N LEU A 274 26.92 -0.06 -17.08
CA LEU A 274 26.94 -0.66 -18.42
C LEU A 274 27.49 0.30 -19.50
N GLY A 275 27.93 1.50 -19.11
CA GLY A 275 28.54 2.50 -19.99
C GLY A 275 27.57 3.52 -20.59
N TRP A 276 26.36 3.64 -20.05
CA TRP A 276 25.43 4.71 -20.43
C TRP A 276 25.77 6.03 -19.76
N THR A 277 25.44 7.14 -20.42
CA THR A 277 25.35 8.45 -19.80
C THR A 277 23.88 8.80 -19.62
N VAL A 278 23.39 8.86 -18.38
CA VAL A 278 21.99 9.17 -18.09
C VAL A 278 21.87 10.59 -17.57
N THR A 279 20.94 11.35 -18.13
CA THR A 279 20.64 12.74 -17.73
C THR A 279 19.16 12.86 -17.46
N ILE A 280 18.78 13.49 -16.35
CA ILE A 280 17.40 13.67 -15.96
C ILE A 280 17.19 15.14 -15.59
N ASP A 281 16.22 15.80 -16.25
CA ASP A 281 15.94 17.21 -15.99
C ASP A 281 15.38 17.43 -14.58
N ASP A 282 15.69 18.59 -13.99
CA ASP A 282 15.23 18.95 -12.64
C ASP A 282 13.70 18.99 -12.53
N ASN A 283 13.02 19.40 -13.60
CA ASN A 283 11.56 19.49 -13.64
C ASN A 283 10.86 18.12 -13.65
N VAL A 284 11.59 17.01 -13.84
CA VAL A 284 11.01 15.67 -13.83
C VAL A 284 10.47 15.31 -12.44
N GLY A 285 11.06 15.85 -11.37
CA GLY A 285 10.75 15.45 -9.99
C GLY A 285 11.06 13.97 -9.74
N HIS A 286 10.35 13.33 -8.81
CA HIS A 286 10.53 11.92 -8.45
C HIS A 286 11.91 11.58 -7.89
N ARG A 287 12.62 12.59 -7.36
CA ARG A 287 13.92 12.40 -6.75
C ARG A 287 13.78 11.41 -5.60
N VAL A 288 14.81 10.61 -5.42
CA VAL A 288 14.86 9.62 -4.35
C VAL A 288 15.87 10.11 -3.33
N PHE A 289 15.42 10.18 -2.09
CA PHE A 289 16.27 10.47 -0.96
C PHE A 289 16.44 9.20 -0.13
N ASP A 290 17.68 8.84 0.19
CA ASP A 290 17.95 7.76 1.13
C ASP A 290 17.56 8.20 2.54
N ALA A 291 16.58 7.51 3.12
CA ALA A 291 16.30 7.61 4.54
C ALA A 291 17.21 6.66 5.29
N ASP A 292 18.41 7.13 5.63
CA ASP A 292 19.31 6.38 6.49
C ASP A 292 18.60 6.10 7.84
N PRO A 293 18.38 4.83 8.18
CA PRO A 293 17.71 4.46 9.41
C PRO A 293 18.43 4.89 10.70
N ASP A 294 19.71 5.26 10.61
CA ASP A 294 20.52 5.79 11.72
C ASP A 294 20.26 7.28 11.98
N HIS A 295 19.62 7.98 11.03
CA HIS A 295 19.25 9.41 11.16
C HIS A 295 17.77 9.63 11.47
N TRP A 296 17.03 8.57 11.83
CA TRP A 296 15.63 8.70 12.24
C TRP A 296 15.56 9.23 13.67
N GLU A 297 15.01 10.43 13.84
CA GLU A 297 14.72 11.00 15.16
C GLU A 297 13.30 10.65 15.59
N THR A 298 13.17 9.59 16.38
CA THR A 298 11.88 9.28 17.00
C THR A 298 11.70 10.08 18.30
N ARG A 299 10.55 10.74 18.44
CA ARG A 299 10.18 11.49 19.64
C ARG A 299 8.87 10.97 20.23
N LEU A 300 8.86 10.85 21.55
CA LEU A 300 7.75 10.42 22.37
C LEU A 300 7.48 11.50 23.42
N ASP A 301 6.67 12.48 23.04
CA ASP A 301 6.43 13.66 23.87
C ASP A 301 5.19 13.47 24.77
N PRO A 302 5.27 13.74 26.08
CA PRO A 302 4.11 13.69 26.96
C PRO A 302 3.01 14.68 26.54
N MET A 303 1.76 14.26 26.69
CA MET A 303 0.56 15.06 26.44
C MET A 303 -0.31 15.17 27.71
N GLU A 304 -1.31 16.05 27.66
CA GLU A 304 -2.32 16.12 28.73
C GLU A 304 -3.05 14.79 28.93
N GLY A 305 -3.36 14.47 30.19
CA GLY A 305 -4.05 13.23 30.54
C GLY A 305 -3.18 11.99 30.54
N GLY A 306 -1.84 12.14 30.49
CA GLY A 306 -0.88 11.03 30.54
C GLY A 306 -0.70 10.30 29.21
N TRP A 307 -1.24 10.81 28.11
CA TRP A 307 -0.99 10.27 26.76
C TRP A 307 0.37 10.73 26.24
N PHE A 308 0.86 10.11 25.17
CA PHE A 308 2.06 10.55 24.48
C PHE A 308 1.77 10.80 23.00
N SER A 309 2.47 11.75 22.39
CA SER A 309 2.52 11.86 20.93
C SER A 309 3.77 11.18 20.41
N LEU A 310 3.58 10.20 19.53
CA LEU A 310 4.66 9.61 18.75
C LEU A 310 4.85 10.43 17.47
N SER A 311 6.10 10.79 17.17
CA SER A 311 6.51 11.32 15.87
C SER A 311 7.83 10.67 15.47
N VAL A 312 7.99 10.32 14.19
CA VAL A 312 9.22 9.73 13.68
C VAL A 312 9.75 10.68 12.61
N GLY A 313 10.60 11.62 13.02
CA GLY A 313 11.15 12.63 12.15
C GLY A 313 12.38 12.15 11.39
N PHE A 314 12.55 12.60 10.16
CA PHE A 314 13.79 12.46 9.41
C PHE A 314 14.06 13.75 8.63
N ASP A 315 15.33 14.12 8.50
CA ASP A 315 15.75 15.31 7.78
C ASP A 315 16.22 14.94 6.37
N VAL A 316 15.53 15.45 5.35
CA VAL A 316 15.84 15.23 3.94
C VAL A 316 15.75 16.56 3.20
N ALA A 317 16.75 16.85 2.35
CA ALA A 317 16.83 18.08 1.57
C ALA A 317 16.70 19.40 2.39
N GLY A 318 17.07 19.37 3.67
CA GLY A 318 16.98 20.52 4.58
C GLY A 318 15.58 20.77 5.17
N ALA A 319 14.63 19.86 4.94
CA ALA A 319 13.31 19.86 5.55
C ALA A 319 13.11 18.61 6.43
N ARG A 320 12.46 18.79 7.58
CA ARG A 320 12.06 17.68 8.45
C ARG A 320 10.73 17.12 7.97
N HIS A 321 10.69 15.81 7.75
CA HIS A 321 9.47 15.08 7.40
C HIS A 321 9.12 14.10 8.52
N ASP A 322 7.81 13.86 8.74
CA ASP A 322 7.35 12.81 9.66
C ASP A 322 7.06 11.53 8.85
N LEU A 323 7.60 10.42 9.32
CA LEU A 323 7.48 9.11 8.70
C LEU A 323 6.11 8.48 9.00
N LEU A 324 5.42 8.86 10.08
CA LEU A 324 4.15 8.23 10.46
C LEU A 324 3.05 8.38 9.40
N PRO A 325 2.77 9.57 8.81
CA PRO A 325 1.80 9.70 7.72
C PRO A 325 2.17 8.90 6.47
N ILE A 326 3.46 8.72 6.21
CA ILE A 326 3.96 7.94 5.08
C ILE A 326 3.69 6.44 5.33
N LEU A 327 4.02 5.96 6.54
CA LEU A 327 3.74 4.59 6.98
C LEU A 327 2.23 4.29 7.02
N ALA A 328 1.42 5.28 7.40
CA ALA A 328 -0.04 5.22 7.35
C ALA A 328 -0.56 4.92 5.94
N GLY A 329 -0.11 5.70 4.96
CA GLY A 329 -0.50 5.51 3.56
C GLY A 329 -0.11 4.13 3.03
N LEU A 330 1.03 3.60 3.45
CA LEU A 330 1.43 2.23 3.11
C LEU A 330 0.47 1.18 3.70
N LEU A 331 0.02 1.35 4.95
CA LEU A 331 -0.95 0.44 5.58
C LEU A 331 -2.32 0.45 4.89
N GLU A 332 -2.76 1.59 4.36
CA GLU A 332 -4.04 1.71 3.65
C GLU A 332 -4.04 1.01 2.28
N HIS A 333 -2.87 0.63 1.75
CA HIS A 333 -2.69 0.00 0.45
C HIS A 333 -2.21 -1.45 0.54
N ASP A 334 -2.61 -2.17 1.60
CA ASP A 334 -2.30 -3.59 1.83
C ASP A 334 -0.79 -3.94 1.71
N PHE A 335 0.08 -2.95 1.98
CA PHE A 335 1.54 -3.10 1.83
C PHE A 335 2.10 -4.30 2.59
N LEU A 336 1.54 -4.61 3.76
CA LEU A 336 1.97 -5.77 4.54
C LEU A 336 1.76 -7.06 3.78
N GLU A 337 0.62 -7.24 3.10
CA GLU A 337 0.30 -8.43 2.31
C GLU A 337 1.15 -8.48 1.03
N GLU A 338 1.26 -7.38 0.30
CA GLU A 338 2.03 -7.28 -0.96
C GLU A 338 3.53 -7.50 -0.79
N THR A 339 4.04 -7.33 0.43
CA THR A 339 5.47 -7.43 0.72
C THR A 339 5.87 -8.67 1.51
N LEU A 340 4.95 -9.58 1.85
CA LEU A 340 5.25 -10.80 2.62
C LEU A 340 6.37 -11.63 1.97
N ASP A 341 6.32 -11.80 0.65
CA ASP A 341 7.28 -12.62 -0.11
C ASP A 341 8.59 -11.88 -0.46
N ARG A 342 8.70 -10.59 -0.11
CA ARG A 342 9.87 -9.77 -0.44
C ARG A 342 10.95 -9.90 0.64
N PRO A 343 12.24 -10.06 0.26
CA PRO A 343 13.32 -10.23 1.22
C PRO A 343 13.58 -8.95 2.03
N ASP A 344 13.97 -9.12 3.29
CA ASP A 344 14.14 -8.01 4.26
C ASP A 344 15.24 -7.01 3.92
N ASN A 345 16.22 -7.41 3.10
CA ASN A 345 17.33 -6.59 2.64
C ASN A 345 16.97 -5.67 1.46
N GLY A 346 15.73 -5.74 0.98
CA GLY A 346 15.23 -4.86 -0.08
C GLY A 346 14.89 -3.45 0.41
N HIS A 347 14.48 -2.62 -0.55
CA HIS A 347 14.01 -1.26 -0.29
C HIS A 347 12.64 -1.04 -0.92
N ILE A 348 11.95 -0.03 -0.45
CA ILE A 348 10.70 0.50 -1.02
C ILE A 348 10.83 2.00 -1.19
N TYR A 349 10.05 2.54 -2.13
CA TYR A 349 10.00 3.97 -2.42
C TYR A 349 8.66 4.49 -1.94
N ALA A 350 8.67 5.27 -0.85
CA ALA A 350 7.46 5.85 -0.30
C ALA A 350 7.29 7.29 -0.81
N PRO A 351 6.14 7.64 -1.42
CA PRO A 351 5.96 8.95 -2.03
C PRO A 351 5.89 10.06 -0.98
N LEU A 352 6.47 11.22 -1.30
CA LEU A 352 6.40 12.45 -0.53
C LEU A 352 5.34 13.40 -1.14
N PRO A 353 4.78 14.35 -0.37
CA PRO A 353 3.73 15.26 -0.85
C PRO A 353 4.11 16.15 -2.03
N ASP A 354 5.40 16.37 -2.26
CA ASP A 354 5.97 17.16 -3.35
C ASP A 354 6.23 16.35 -4.63
N GLY A 355 5.94 15.04 -4.62
CA GLY A 355 6.14 14.14 -5.74
C GLY A 355 7.54 13.52 -5.83
N ASP A 356 8.39 13.73 -4.83
CA ASP A 356 9.63 12.97 -4.63
C ASP A 356 9.35 11.69 -3.82
N ALA A 357 10.37 10.87 -3.55
CA ALA A 357 10.21 9.66 -2.75
C ALA A 357 11.35 9.43 -1.77
N LEU A 358 11.01 8.70 -0.72
CA LEU A 358 11.92 8.25 0.29
C LEU A 358 12.25 6.77 0.07
N LYS A 359 13.53 6.45 -0.05
CA LYS A 359 14.01 5.06 -0.09
C LYS A 359 14.13 4.53 1.32
N LEU A 360 13.29 3.56 1.64
CA LEU A 360 13.18 2.96 2.97
C LEU A 360 13.51 1.46 2.94
N PRO A 361 14.21 0.93 3.96
CA PRO A 361 14.48 -0.50 4.06
C PRO A 361 13.20 -1.29 4.38
N ILE A 362 12.87 -2.25 3.50
CA ILE A 362 11.58 -2.93 3.55
C ILE A 362 11.38 -3.76 4.83
N GLY A 363 12.42 -4.48 5.28
CA GLY A 363 12.32 -5.31 6.48
C GLY A 363 12.06 -4.49 7.75
N ARG A 364 12.71 -3.33 7.88
CA ARG A 364 12.52 -2.43 9.03
C ARG A 364 11.13 -1.78 8.99
N VAL A 365 10.70 -1.29 7.82
CA VAL A 365 9.34 -0.75 7.64
C VAL A 365 8.29 -1.81 7.98
N ARG A 366 8.43 -3.03 7.46
CA ARG A 366 7.46 -4.11 7.72
C ARG A 366 7.32 -4.42 9.21
N ARG A 367 8.44 -4.53 9.95
CA ARG A 367 8.42 -4.71 11.42
C ARG A 367 7.69 -3.58 12.13
N ILE A 368 8.00 -2.34 11.76
CA ILE A 368 7.34 -1.16 12.33
C ILE A 368 5.84 -1.20 12.05
N LEU A 369 5.44 -1.45 10.80
CA LEU A 369 4.05 -1.51 10.38
C LEU A 369 3.27 -2.64 11.07
N GLN A 370 3.86 -3.83 11.26
CA GLN A 370 3.25 -4.93 12.00
C GLN A 370 2.92 -4.51 13.44
N HIS A 371 3.83 -3.79 14.10
CA HIS A 371 3.59 -3.27 15.44
C HIS A 371 2.62 -2.09 15.46
N LEU A 372 2.73 -1.12 14.55
CA LEU A 372 1.82 0.03 14.48
C LEU A 372 0.38 -0.40 14.13
N ALA A 373 0.20 -1.35 13.21
CA ALA A 373 -1.09 -1.93 12.86
C ALA A 373 -1.76 -2.67 14.05
N SER A 374 -0.98 -3.04 15.07
CA SER A 374 -1.48 -3.62 16.32
C SER A 374 -1.90 -2.55 17.35
N LEU A 375 -1.42 -1.32 17.19
CA LEU A 375 -1.53 -0.26 18.20
C LEU A 375 -2.43 0.89 17.75
N ILE A 376 -2.58 1.16 16.45
CA ILE A 376 -3.04 2.46 15.95
C ILE A 376 -4.15 2.29 14.90
N ASP A 377 -5.14 3.18 14.96
CA ASP A 377 -6.20 3.31 13.95
C ASP A 377 -5.58 3.77 12.62
N PRO A 378 -5.90 3.16 11.47
CA PRO A 378 -5.28 3.47 10.17
C PRO A 378 -5.40 4.93 9.72
N LYS A 379 -6.26 5.76 10.33
CA LYS A 379 -6.45 7.17 9.94
C LYS A 379 -5.46 8.17 10.57
N PHE A 380 -4.19 7.79 10.75
CA PHE A 380 -3.16 8.56 11.47
C PHE A 380 -3.29 10.10 11.26
N PRO A 381 -3.66 10.88 12.30
CA PRO A 381 -3.44 12.33 12.26
C PRO A 381 -1.94 12.64 12.39
N GLU A 382 -1.50 13.84 11.98
CA GLU A 382 -0.09 14.30 12.05
C GLU A 382 0.60 14.09 13.42
N LYS A 383 -0.16 13.91 14.50
CA LYS A 383 0.34 13.46 15.80
C LYS A 383 -0.48 12.29 16.31
N THR A 384 0.14 11.11 16.37
CA THR A 384 -0.54 9.92 16.87
C THR A 384 -0.52 9.89 18.39
N LYS A 385 -1.71 9.89 19.00
CA LYS A 385 -1.86 9.75 20.46
C LYS A 385 -1.70 8.29 20.83
N VAL A 386 -0.69 8.02 21.66
CA VAL A 386 -0.34 6.68 22.13
C VAL A 386 -0.55 6.64 23.64
N HIS A 387 -1.21 5.58 24.13
CA HIS A 387 -1.38 5.36 25.56
C HIS A 387 -0.04 4.97 26.18
N PRO A 388 0.28 5.31 27.46
CA PRO A 388 1.52 4.91 28.14
C PRO A 388 1.93 3.45 27.95
N LEU A 389 0.95 2.55 27.97
CA LEU A 389 1.19 1.12 27.80
C LEU A 389 1.67 0.76 26.40
N ASP A 390 1.05 1.37 25.39
CA ASP A 390 1.42 1.18 23.99
C ASP A 390 2.76 1.88 23.71
N ALA A 391 3.00 3.05 24.30
CA ALA A 391 4.26 3.78 24.23
C ALA A 391 5.40 2.99 24.88
N ALA A 392 5.17 2.40 26.05
CA ALA A 392 6.14 1.54 26.74
C ALA A 392 6.47 0.27 25.95
N SER A 393 5.48 -0.29 25.24
CA SER A 393 5.68 -1.40 24.30
C SER A 393 6.52 -0.97 23.09
N LEU A 394 6.19 0.17 22.49
CA LEU A 394 6.91 0.75 21.34
C LEU A 394 8.35 1.10 21.67
N ALA A 395 8.61 1.65 22.85
CA ALA A 395 9.95 1.98 23.30
C ALA A 395 10.87 0.75 23.45
N GLY A 396 10.27 -0.43 23.65
CA GLY A 396 10.99 -1.69 23.70
C GLY A 396 11.26 -2.34 22.34
N LEU A 397 10.84 -1.71 21.23
CA LEU A 397 11.00 -2.28 19.88
C LEU A 397 12.37 -1.93 19.28
N GLU A 398 13.17 -2.96 19.05
CA GLU A 398 14.38 -2.86 18.25
C GLU A 398 14.03 -2.42 16.82
N GLY A 399 14.51 -1.23 16.41
CA GLY A 399 14.33 -0.70 15.06
C GLY A 399 13.51 0.59 14.94
N LEU A 400 12.88 1.11 16.00
CA LEU A 400 12.35 2.48 15.99
C LEU A 400 13.34 3.51 16.58
N GLY A 401 14.40 3.04 17.25
CA GLY A 401 15.37 3.94 17.91
C GLY A 401 14.71 4.84 18.95
N ILE A 402 13.63 4.38 19.57
CA ILE A 402 12.94 5.13 20.62
C ILE A 402 13.77 5.03 21.89
N GLU A 403 14.31 6.16 22.36
CA GLU A 403 14.70 6.30 23.75
C GLU A 403 13.43 6.61 24.58
N PRO A 404 12.93 5.69 25.41
CA PRO A 404 11.80 6.00 26.29
C PRO A 404 12.19 7.15 27.25
N PRO A 405 11.26 8.07 27.54
CA PRO A 405 11.39 8.91 28.73
C PRO A 405 11.62 8.02 29.97
N PRO A 406 12.42 8.45 30.96
CA PRO A 406 12.78 7.62 32.13
C PRO A 406 11.56 7.01 32.84
N ASP A 407 10.48 7.78 32.99
CA ASP A 407 9.23 7.35 33.61
C ASP A 407 8.53 6.21 32.82
N LEU A 408 8.69 6.20 31.50
CA LEU A 408 8.12 5.20 30.60
C LEU A 408 8.97 3.92 30.58
N GLU A 409 10.29 4.05 30.69
CA GLU A 409 11.22 2.92 30.81
C GLU A 409 10.98 2.16 32.12
N GLU A 410 10.81 2.88 33.23
CA GLU A 410 10.46 2.29 34.51
C GLU A 410 9.10 1.56 34.45
N LEU A 411 8.11 2.17 33.80
CA LEU A 411 6.80 1.55 33.61
C LEU A 411 6.91 0.28 32.72
N SER A 412 7.64 0.33 31.61
CA SER A 412 7.84 -0.81 30.71
C SER A 412 8.47 -2.00 31.43
N ASN A 413 9.53 -1.75 32.19
CA ASN A 413 10.21 -2.79 32.97
C ASN A 413 9.32 -3.42 34.04
N LYS A 414 8.49 -2.61 34.72
CA LYS A 414 7.55 -3.13 35.72
C LYS A 414 6.40 -3.94 35.13
N LEU A 415 6.00 -3.67 33.89
CA LEU A 415 4.89 -4.35 33.21
C LEU A 415 5.29 -5.66 32.55
N ARG A 416 6.55 -5.82 32.12
CA ARG A 416 7.01 -7.00 31.36
C ARG A 416 6.86 -8.32 32.11
N ASP A 417 7.01 -8.34 33.43
CA ASP A 417 6.95 -9.59 34.22
C ASP A 417 5.99 -9.53 35.42
N PHE A 418 5.33 -8.40 35.69
CA PHE A 418 4.58 -8.15 36.95
C PHE A 418 5.37 -8.46 38.25
N SER A 419 6.65 -8.80 38.14
CA SER A 419 7.59 -9.13 39.22
C SER A 419 8.04 -7.88 39.99
N GLY A 420 7.76 -6.70 39.44
CA GLY A 420 8.02 -5.39 40.05
C GLY A 420 6.86 -4.81 40.87
N ILE A 421 5.79 -5.57 41.15
CA ILE A 421 4.73 -5.10 42.06
C ILE A 421 5.33 -5.01 43.46
N GLU A 422 5.53 -3.78 43.94
CA GLU A 422 6.03 -3.52 45.28
C GLU A 422 5.21 -4.24 46.36
N GLU A 423 5.92 -4.73 47.38
CA GLU A 423 5.33 -5.35 48.56
C GLU A 423 4.72 -4.29 49.48
N VAL A 424 3.61 -3.71 49.04
CA VAL A 424 2.84 -2.76 49.85
C VAL A 424 2.08 -3.55 50.93
N PRO A 425 2.22 -3.21 52.22
CA PRO A 425 1.39 -3.78 53.27
C PRO A 425 -0.02 -3.18 53.24
N PRO A 426 -1.07 -3.96 53.56
CA PRO A 426 -2.41 -3.43 53.79
C PRO A 426 -2.43 -2.36 54.89
N ALA A 427 -3.37 -1.41 54.78
CA ALA A 427 -3.66 -0.44 55.82
C ALA A 427 -3.91 -1.09 57.20
N SER A 428 -3.45 -0.42 58.25
CA SER A 428 -3.57 -0.91 59.63
C SER A 428 -5.02 -1.02 60.11
N GLY A 429 -5.93 -0.22 59.55
CA GLY A 429 -7.36 -0.27 59.86
C GLY A 429 -8.14 -1.42 59.20
N VAL A 430 -7.47 -2.31 58.45
CA VAL A 430 -8.12 -3.48 57.82
C VAL A 430 -8.32 -4.57 58.86
N ASN A 431 -9.58 -4.85 59.18
CA ASN A 431 -9.99 -5.87 60.13
C ASN A 431 -10.21 -7.24 59.45
N ALA A 432 -9.19 -7.71 58.73
CA ALA A 432 -9.19 -9.00 58.04
C ALA A 432 -7.76 -9.48 57.77
N THR A 433 -7.56 -10.79 57.73
CA THR A 433 -6.32 -11.39 57.23
C THR A 433 -6.53 -11.78 55.76
N LEU A 434 -5.82 -11.12 54.85
CA LEU A 434 -5.87 -11.42 53.42
C LEU A 434 -5.10 -12.71 53.13
N ARG A 435 -5.65 -13.56 52.26
CA ARG A 435 -4.90 -14.69 51.68
C ARG A 435 -3.87 -14.19 50.67
N ASP A 436 -2.86 -14.98 50.34
CA ASP A 436 -1.75 -14.56 49.45
C ASP A 436 -2.24 -14.05 48.10
N TYR A 437 -3.20 -14.73 47.48
CA TYR A 437 -3.81 -14.26 46.24
C TYR A 437 -4.59 -12.95 46.45
N GLN A 438 -5.30 -12.78 47.57
CA GLN A 438 -6.01 -11.52 47.85
C GLN A 438 -5.02 -10.37 48.05
N LEU A 439 -3.90 -10.64 48.71
CA LEU A 439 -2.82 -9.68 48.88
C LEU A 439 -2.19 -9.31 47.53
N ALA A 440 -1.97 -10.28 46.64
CA ALA A 440 -1.49 -10.03 45.29
C ALA A 440 -2.47 -9.14 44.48
N GLY A 441 -3.78 -9.37 44.60
CA GLY A 441 -4.76 -8.52 43.90
C GLY A 441 -4.87 -7.11 44.48
N PHE A 442 -4.76 -6.98 45.79
CA PHE A 442 -4.60 -5.67 46.45
C PHE A 442 -3.34 -4.93 45.97
N ARG A 443 -2.19 -5.60 45.96
CA ARG A 443 -0.91 -5.01 45.51
C ARG A 443 -0.96 -4.62 44.03
N TRP A 444 -1.63 -5.40 43.19
CA TRP A 444 -1.89 -5.04 41.80
C TRP A 444 -2.73 -3.76 41.66
N MET A 445 -3.80 -3.61 42.45
CA MET A 445 -4.57 -2.34 42.48
C MET A 445 -3.73 -1.16 42.98
N GLN A 446 -2.85 -1.38 43.97
CA GLN A 446 -1.90 -0.35 44.41
C GLN A 446 -0.92 0.05 43.30
N PHE A 447 -0.43 -0.92 42.52
CA PHE A 447 0.43 -0.66 41.37
C PHE A 447 -0.28 0.19 40.33
N LEU A 448 -1.52 -0.16 39.96
CA LEU A 448 -2.31 0.63 39.00
C LEU A 448 -2.49 2.08 39.48
N ALA A 449 -2.90 2.26 40.73
CA ALA A 449 -3.15 3.59 41.28
C ALA A 449 -1.89 4.48 41.29
N ARG A 450 -0.72 3.92 41.62
CA ARG A 450 0.55 4.66 41.63
C ARG A 450 0.98 5.15 40.25
N HIS A 451 0.71 4.37 39.21
CA HIS A 451 1.11 4.70 37.83
C HIS A 451 -0.03 5.33 37.01
N GLY A 452 -1.11 5.77 37.66
CA GLY A 452 -2.25 6.39 36.98
C GLY A 452 -3.02 5.47 36.04
N LEU A 453 -2.85 4.15 36.18
CA LEU A 453 -3.50 3.15 35.35
C LEU A 453 -4.89 2.78 35.90
N HIS A 454 -5.61 2.02 35.10
CA HIS A 454 -6.97 1.52 35.34
C HIS A 454 -6.99 0.02 35.09
N GLY A 455 -8.01 -0.70 35.55
CA GLY A 455 -8.00 -2.14 35.30
C GLY A 455 -9.29 -2.90 35.58
N ILE A 456 -9.25 -4.19 35.25
CA ILE A 456 -10.29 -5.18 35.49
C ILE A 456 -9.75 -6.23 36.47
N LEU A 457 -10.34 -6.31 37.67
CA LEU A 457 -10.14 -7.43 38.58
C LEU A 457 -11.13 -8.54 38.22
N ALA A 458 -10.64 -9.53 37.50
CA ALA A 458 -11.39 -10.63 36.91
C ALA A 458 -11.26 -11.96 37.68
N ASP A 459 -11.08 -11.89 39.00
CA ASP A 459 -11.08 -13.08 39.85
C ASP A 459 -12.45 -13.79 39.82
N ASP A 460 -12.43 -15.12 39.88
CA ASP A 460 -13.63 -15.96 40.00
C ASP A 460 -14.55 -15.53 41.17
N MET A 461 -15.84 -15.80 41.01
CA MET A 461 -16.84 -15.54 42.04
C MET A 461 -16.49 -16.27 43.34
N GLY A 462 -16.44 -15.53 44.44
CA GLY A 462 -16.12 -16.05 45.78
C GLY A 462 -14.66 -15.86 46.23
N LEU A 463 -13.76 -15.36 45.37
CA LEU A 463 -12.36 -15.07 45.76
C LEU A 463 -12.18 -13.75 46.55
N GLY A 464 -13.28 -13.07 46.92
CA GLY A 464 -13.24 -11.91 47.81
C GLY A 464 -12.79 -10.60 47.15
N LYS A 465 -13.22 -10.33 45.91
CA LYS A 465 -12.96 -9.05 45.20
C LYS A 465 -13.35 -7.82 46.03
N THR A 466 -14.47 -7.89 46.74
CA THR A 466 -14.96 -6.83 47.63
C THR A 466 -13.95 -6.52 48.74
N LEU A 467 -13.46 -7.55 49.46
CA LEU A 467 -12.45 -7.39 50.49
C LEU A 467 -11.15 -6.79 49.94
N GLN A 468 -10.65 -7.29 48.80
CA GLN A 468 -9.46 -6.76 48.14
C GLN A 468 -9.64 -5.26 47.81
N THR A 469 -10.81 -4.89 47.28
CA THR A 469 -11.12 -3.51 46.88
C THR A 469 -11.28 -2.59 48.08
N LEU A 470 -11.95 -3.03 49.16
CA LEU A 470 -12.06 -2.26 50.40
C LEU A 470 -10.69 -2.02 51.05
N THR A 471 -9.82 -3.04 51.03
CA THR A 471 -8.42 -2.93 51.49
C THR A 471 -7.66 -1.87 50.70
N HIS A 472 -7.83 -1.85 49.37
CA HIS A 472 -7.26 -0.84 48.49
C HIS A 472 -7.79 0.57 48.83
N ILE A 473 -9.11 0.75 48.95
CA ILE A 473 -9.73 2.05 49.27
C ILE A 473 -9.22 2.60 50.60
N LEU A 474 -9.15 1.77 51.65
CA LEU A 474 -8.66 2.20 52.94
C LEU A 474 -7.17 2.58 52.88
N THR A 475 -6.36 1.83 52.14
CA THR A 475 -4.93 2.13 51.95
C THR A 475 -4.72 3.45 51.20
N GLU A 476 -5.52 3.73 50.17
CA GLU A 476 -5.49 5.02 49.46
C GLU A 476 -5.89 6.20 50.36
N LYS A 477 -6.83 5.98 51.30
CA LYS A 477 -7.22 6.97 52.31
C LYS A 477 -6.10 7.22 53.33
N GLU A 478 -5.59 6.16 53.97
CA GLU A 478 -4.57 6.27 55.04
C GLU A 478 -3.24 6.82 54.52
N SER A 479 -2.87 6.50 53.28
CA SER A 479 -1.67 7.06 52.64
C SER A 479 -1.82 8.53 52.19
N GLY A 480 -3.02 9.11 52.28
CA GLY A 480 -3.31 10.48 51.84
C GLY A 480 -3.41 10.66 50.33
N ARG A 481 -3.20 9.61 49.52
CA ARG A 481 -3.28 9.68 48.05
C ARG A 481 -4.67 10.02 47.52
N SER A 482 -5.71 9.70 48.28
CA SER A 482 -7.08 10.09 47.95
C SER A 482 -7.31 11.61 48.00
N GLN A 483 -6.45 12.37 48.69
CA GLN A 483 -6.59 13.82 48.87
C GLN A 483 -7.98 14.23 49.41
N GLY A 484 -8.60 13.37 50.23
CA GLY A 484 -9.95 13.59 50.76
C GLY A 484 -11.09 13.41 49.74
N LYS A 485 -10.81 12.96 48.52
CA LYS A 485 -11.84 12.67 47.51
C LYS A 485 -12.47 11.29 47.78
N PRO A 486 -13.79 11.13 47.59
CA PRO A 486 -14.50 9.88 47.84
C PRO A 486 -14.23 8.83 46.76
N THR A 487 -14.41 7.56 47.11
CA THR A 487 -14.58 6.45 46.17
C THR A 487 -16.06 6.21 45.90
N LEU A 488 -16.45 6.05 44.63
CA LEU A 488 -17.80 5.66 44.23
C LEU A 488 -17.81 4.19 43.80
N VAL A 489 -18.63 3.37 44.45
CA VAL A 489 -18.94 2.01 43.98
C VAL A 489 -20.34 2.00 43.38
N VAL A 490 -20.43 1.54 42.14
CA VAL A 490 -21.69 1.24 41.45
C VAL A 490 -21.84 -0.26 41.36
N ALA A 491 -22.90 -0.80 41.94
CA ALA A 491 -23.16 -2.25 41.96
C ALA A 491 -24.62 -2.55 41.54
N PRO A 492 -24.99 -3.81 41.30
CA PRO A 492 -26.40 -4.19 41.22
C PRO A 492 -27.13 -3.83 42.52
N THR A 493 -28.40 -3.41 42.44
CA THR A 493 -29.18 -2.96 43.60
C THR A 493 -29.19 -3.98 44.75
N SER A 494 -29.20 -5.27 44.43
CA SER A 494 -29.16 -6.37 45.40
C SER A 494 -27.83 -6.51 46.15
N VAL A 495 -26.72 -6.03 45.58
CA VAL A 495 -25.36 -6.19 46.11
C VAL A 495 -24.94 -4.99 46.95
N VAL A 496 -25.58 -3.82 46.78
CA VAL A 496 -25.25 -2.61 47.55
C VAL A 496 -25.31 -2.81 49.08
N PRO A 497 -26.33 -3.48 49.67
CA PRO A 497 -26.35 -3.76 51.10
C PRO A 497 -25.17 -4.63 51.57
N ASN A 498 -24.72 -5.57 50.73
CA ASN A 498 -23.57 -6.41 51.03
C ASN A 498 -22.27 -5.60 51.07
N TRP A 499 -22.05 -4.71 50.10
CA TRP A 499 -20.92 -3.77 50.12
C TRP A 499 -20.87 -2.95 51.41
N ARG A 500 -22.02 -2.46 51.87
CA ARG A 500 -22.13 -1.72 53.13
C ARG A 500 -21.76 -2.58 54.33
N ALA A 501 -22.30 -3.80 54.41
CA ALA A 501 -22.02 -4.72 55.51
C ALA A 501 -20.54 -5.11 55.57
N GLU A 502 -19.94 -5.42 54.43
CA GLU A 502 -18.51 -5.74 54.33
C GLU A 502 -17.61 -4.55 54.67
N ALA A 503 -17.95 -3.34 54.22
CA ALA A 503 -17.21 -2.13 54.57
C ALA A 503 -17.22 -1.86 56.08
N LEU A 504 -18.38 -2.02 56.73
CA LEU A 504 -18.50 -1.86 58.19
C LEU A 504 -17.77 -2.96 58.97
N LYS A 505 -17.69 -4.18 58.42
CA LYS A 505 -16.99 -5.31 59.03
C LYS A 505 -15.47 -5.21 58.92
N PHE A 506 -14.98 -5.00 57.69
CA PHE A 506 -13.56 -5.11 57.35
C PHE A 506 -12.81 -3.78 57.39
N THR A 507 -13.49 -2.65 57.23
CA THR A 507 -12.88 -1.32 57.18
C THR A 507 -13.74 -0.30 57.96
N PRO A 508 -13.96 -0.50 59.28
CA PRO A 508 -14.91 0.28 60.07
C PRO A 508 -14.58 1.78 60.16
N SER A 509 -13.35 2.18 59.82
CA SER A 509 -12.92 3.58 59.78
C SER A 509 -13.34 4.32 58.50
N LEU A 510 -13.90 3.64 57.49
CA LEU A 510 -14.45 4.28 56.30
C LEU A 510 -15.85 4.85 56.58
N ARG A 511 -16.04 6.13 56.27
CA ARG A 511 -17.35 6.78 56.29
C ARG A 511 -18.13 6.36 55.03
N VAL A 512 -19.09 5.47 55.20
CA VAL A 512 -19.90 4.91 54.11
C VAL A 512 -21.20 5.70 53.95
N LEU A 513 -21.45 6.17 52.72
CA LEU A 513 -22.68 6.84 52.31
C LEU A 513 -23.42 5.98 51.28
N GLU A 514 -24.66 5.62 51.57
CA GLU A 514 -25.50 4.87 50.64
C GLU A 514 -26.50 5.81 49.94
N LEU A 515 -26.44 5.89 48.62
CA LEU A 515 -27.31 6.72 47.77
C LEU A 515 -28.40 5.87 47.13
N ASN A 516 -29.22 5.21 47.95
CA ASN A 516 -30.35 4.40 47.51
C ASN A 516 -31.69 4.99 47.95
N GLY A 517 -32.76 4.56 47.26
CA GLY A 517 -34.13 4.94 47.60
C GLY A 517 -34.56 6.33 47.13
N PRO A 518 -35.79 6.74 47.46
CA PRO A 518 -36.39 7.99 46.98
C PRO A 518 -35.73 9.24 47.58
N ASP A 519 -35.27 9.16 48.83
CA ASP A 519 -34.69 10.30 49.57
C ASP A 519 -33.21 10.58 49.27
N ARG A 520 -32.55 9.74 48.45
CA ARG A 520 -31.11 9.84 48.15
C ARG A 520 -30.64 11.22 47.69
N ARG A 521 -31.52 11.99 47.02
CA ARG A 521 -31.22 13.35 46.56
C ARG A 521 -30.85 14.30 47.70
N LYS A 522 -31.40 14.08 48.90
CA LYS A 522 -31.09 14.87 50.11
C LYS A 522 -29.64 14.66 50.56
N TYR A 523 -29.09 13.47 50.31
CA TYR A 523 -27.75 13.06 50.77
C TYR A 523 -26.65 13.28 49.73
N MET A 524 -26.97 13.76 48.51
CA MET A 524 -25.98 14.07 47.48
C MET A 524 -24.96 15.11 47.95
N ARG A 525 -25.39 16.10 48.74
CA ARG A 525 -24.51 17.12 49.32
C ARG A 525 -23.50 16.54 50.33
N SER A 526 -23.74 15.33 50.81
CA SER A 526 -22.87 14.64 51.77
C SER A 526 -21.73 13.88 51.10
N ILE A 527 -21.72 13.75 49.76
CA ILE A 527 -20.70 13.01 49.00
C ILE A 527 -19.26 13.44 49.37
N PRO A 528 -18.91 14.75 49.44
CA PRO A 528 -17.55 15.17 49.77
C PRO A 528 -17.09 14.80 51.19
N TYR A 529 -18.01 14.43 52.09
CA TYR A 529 -17.71 14.06 53.47
C TYR A 529 -17.67 12.54 53.69
N ALA A 530 -17.96 11.75 52.66
CA ALA A 530 -17.86 10.30 52.68
C ALA A 530 -16.48 9.86 52.19
N ASP A 531 -16.03 8.69 52.62
CA ASP A 531 -14.87 8.02 52.04
C ASP A 531 -15.30 7.00 50.96
N LEU A 532 -16.45 6.36 51.17
CA LEU A 532 -17.06 5.38 50.29
C LEU A 532 -18.52 5.74 50.02
N VAL A 533 -18.86 5.95 48.75
CA VAL A 533 -20.22 6.20 48.28
C VAL A 533 -20.71 4.98 47.52
N LEU A 534 -21.89 4.47 47.88
CA LEU A 534 -22.51 3.31 47.25
C LEU A 534 -23.76 3.75 46.48
N THR A 535 -23.88 3.31 45.23
CA THR A 535 -25.07 3.52 44.40
C THR A 535 -25.31 2.31 43.50
N SER A 536 -26.42 2.31 42.76
CA SER A 536 -26.76 1.23 41.84
C SER A 536 -26.78 1.64 40.37
N PHE A 537 -26.55 0.68 39.47
CA PHE A 537 -26.63 0.92 38.02
C PHE A 537 -27.98 1.49 37.58
N ALA A 538 -29.08 1.09 38.24
CA ALA A 538 -30.43 1.57 37.95
C ALA A 538 -30.61 3.07 38.26
N LEU A 539 -29.82 3.60 39.19
CA LEU A 539 -29.86 5.00 39.62
C LEU A 539 -28.79 5.85 38.93
N LEU A 540 -27.66 5.24 38.53
CA LEU A 540 -26.53 5.94 37.93
C LEU A 540 -26.94 6.88 36.79
N HIS A 541 -27.70 6.38 35.80
CA HIS A 541 -28.11 7.21 34.67
C HIS A 541 -29.06 8.35 35.07
N ARG A 542 -29.81 8.19 36.16
CA ARG A 542 -30.85 9.15 36.61
C ARG A 542 -30.22 10.30 37.39
N ASP A 543 -29.13 10.02 38.07
CA ASP A 543 -28.46 10.96 38.95
C ASP A 543 -27.10 11.43 38.41
N ILE A 544 -26.74 11.02 37.18
CA ILE A 544 -25.43 11.33 36.58
C ILE A 544 -25.14 12.83 36.54
N ASP A 545 -26.14 13.67 36.29
CA ASP A 545 -25.97 15.12 36.24
C ASP A 545 -25.47 15.69 37.57
N LYS A 546 -25.83 15.06 38.70
CA LYS A 546 -25.32 15.41 40.03
C LYS A 546 -24.03 14.68 40.37
N LEU A 547 -23.92 13.41 40.02
CA LEU A 547 -22.71 12.65 40.32
C LEU A 547 -21.48 13.22 39.59
N ARG A 548 -21.61 13.67 38.34
CA ARG A 548 -20.50 14.26 37.58
C ARG A 548 -20.03 15.63 38.09
N GLU A 549 -20.78 16.28 38.98
CA GLU A 549 -20.36 17.54 39.63
C GLU A 549 -19.26 17.28 40.69
N HIS A 550 -19.06 16.01 41.09
CA HIS A 550 -18.08 15.59 42.08
C HIS A 550 -16.89 14.90 41.43
N ARG A 551 -15.68 15.17 41.95
CA ARG A 551 -14.46 14.45 41.60
C ARG A 551 -14.27 13.27 42.52
N PHE A 552 -14.18 12.07 41.96
CA PHE A 552 -13.91 10.85 42.70
C PHE A 552 -12.43 10.49 42.66
N HIS A 553 -11.90 9.92 43.75
CA HIS A 553 -10.59 9.30 43.73
C HIS A 553 -10.61 8.03 42.88
N LEU A 554 -11.62 7.18 43.13
CA LEU A 554 -11.79 5.91 42.44
C LEU A 554 -13.28 5.73 42.10
N VAL A 555 -13.56 5.25 40.88
CA VAL A 555 -14.87 4.70 40.52
C VAL A 555 -14.71 3.20 40.30
N VAL A 556 -15.49 2.42 41.04
CA VAL A 556 -15.54 0.96 40.94
C VAL A 556 -16.89 0.56 40.34
N LEU A 557 -16.86 -0.24 39.29
CA LEU A 557 -18.05 -0.91 38.76
C LEU A 557 -18.01 -2.38 39.16
N ASP A 558 -18.86 -2.75 40.12
CA ASP A 558 -19.04 -4.14 40.51
C ASP A 558 -20.02 -4.84 39.57
N GLU A 559 -19.78 -6.11 39.24
CA GLU A 559 -20.48 -6.81 38.15
C GLU A 559 -20.50 -5.99 36.86
N ALA A 560 -19.32 -5.60 36.39
CA ALA A 560 -19.13 -4.65 35.29
C ALA A 560 -19.80 -5.06 33.96
N GLN A 561 -20.21 -6.32 33.79
CA GLN A 561 -21.04 -6.77 32.65
C GLN A 561 -22.37 -5.99 32.54
N ASN A 562 -22.81 -5.28 33.59
CA ASN A 562 -23.95 -4.36 33.52
C ASN A 562 -23.75 -3.20 32.52
N ILE A 563 -22.50 -2.90 32.14
CA ILE A 563 -22.18 -1.89 31.11
C ILE A 563 -21.64 -2.52 29.81
N LYS A 564 -21.93 -3.80 29.55
CA LYS A 564 -21.43 -4.51 28.36
C LYS A 564 -21.85 -3.92 27.01
N ASN A 565 -22.95 -3.15 26.97
CA ASN A 565 -23.39 -2.43 25.79
C ASN A 565 -23.01 -0.93 25.89
N PRO A 566 -22.12 -0.43 25.02
CA PRO A 566 -21.63 0.95 25.09
C PRO A 566 -22.69 2.00 24.74
N HIS A 567 -23.78 1.62 24.06
CA HIS A 567 -24.89 2.53 23.73
C HIS A 567 -25.94 2.59 24.84
N ALA A 568 -25.87 1.72 25.85
CA ALA A 568 -26.82 1.75 26.95
C ALA A 568 -26.67 3.03 27.78
N LYS A 569 -27.79 3.60 28.22
CA LYS A 569 -27.80 4.82 29.05
C LYS A 569 -26.92 4.69 30.30
N VAL A 570 -26.85 3.50 30.88
CA VAL A 570 -26.01 3.21 32.05
C VAL A 570 -24.51 3.26 31.72
N ALA A 571 -24.07 2.68 30.60
CA ALA A 571 -22.68 2.70 30.17
C ALA A 571 -22.22 4.12 29.81
N GLN A 572 -23.07 4.86 29.09
CA GLN A 572 -22.84 6.27 28.78
C GLN A 572 -22.77 7.14 30.03
N ALA A 573 -23.62 6.85 31.04
CA ALA A 573 -23.57 7.55 32.32
C ALA A 573 -22.29 7.23 33.10
N ALA A 574 -21.87 5.97 33.16
CA ALA A 574 -20.62 5.58 33.80
C ALA A 574 -19.41 6.31 33.21
N CYS A 575 -19.34 6.45 31.88
CA CYS A 575 -18.25 7.15 31.20
C CYS A 575 -18.20 8.66 31.49
N LYS A 576 -19.30 9.27 31.95
CA LYS A 576 -19.39 10.71 32.29
C LYS A 576 -18.88 11.06 33.69
N LEU A 577 -18.56 10.07 34.52
CA LEU A 577 -18.05 10.30 35.87
C LEU A 577 -16.62 10.86 35.83
N ASP A 578 -16.33 11.88 36.65
CA ASP A 578 -14.99 12.42 36.84
C ASP A 578 -14.27 11.64 37.94
N ALA A 579 -13.27 10.85 37.54
CA ALA A 579 -12.57 9.92 38.43
C ALA A 579 -11.09 9.88 38.09
N ARG A 580 -10.23 9.92 39.13
CA ARG A 580 -8.79 9.78 38.97
C ARG A 580 -8.39 8.35 38.60
N HIS A 581 -9.03 7.36 39.22
CA HIS A 581 -8.83 5.94 38.96
C HIS A 581 -10.16 5.26 38.64
N ARG A 582 -10.10 4.21 37.81
CA ARG A 582 -11.26 3.42 37.41
C ARG A 582 -10.94 1.94 37.54
N LEU A 583 -11.89 1.19 38.10
CA LEU A 583 -11.76 -0.24 38.32
C LEU A 583 -13.06 -0.96 37.96
N CYS A 584 -12.95 -2.04 37.21
CA CYS A 584 -14.05 -2.96 36.94
C CYS A 584 -13.85 -4.24 37.75
N LEU A 585 -14.88 -4.73 38.42
CA LEU A 585 -14.92 -6.04 39.05
C LEU A 585 -15.90 -6.90 38.26
N SER A 586 -15.46 -8.03 37.73
CA SER A 586 -16.36 -8.96 37.03
C SER A 586 -15.75 -10.35 36.97
N GLY A 587 -16.51 -11.40 37.31
CA GLY A 587 -16.03 -12.78 37.12
C GLY A 587 -15.92 -13.19 35.65
N THR A 588 -16.63 -12.49 34.77
CA THR A 588 -16.76 -12.81 33.34
C THR A 588 -16.66 -11.52 32.53
N PRO A 589 -15.46 -10.94 32.36
CA PRO A 589 -15.29 -9.67 31.66
C PRO A 589 -15.68 -9.75 30.17
N VAL A 590 -15.74 -10.95 29.60
CA VAL A 590 -16.29 -11.25 28.27
C VAL A 590 -17.22 -12.44 28.42
N GLU A 591 -18.51 -12.25 28.13
CA GLU A 591 -19.56 -13.28 28.16
C GLU A 591 -19.85 -13.79 26.74
N ASN A 592 -20.13 -12.88 25.81
CA ASN A 592 -20.70 -13.25 24.50
C ASN A 592 -19.79 -12.87 23.33
N HIS A 593 -19.26 -11.66 23.34
CA HIS A 593 -18.50 -11.11 22.22
C HIS A 593 -17.48 -10.07 22.69
N LEU A 594 -16.40 -9.88 21.93
CA LEU A 594 -15.31 -8.94 22.22
C LEU A 594 -15.75 -7.48 22.30
N GLY A 595 -16.90 -7.12 21.73
CA GLY A 595 -17.50 -5.79 21.93
C GLY A 595 -17.79 -5.46 23.41
N GLU A 596 -17.99 -6.47 24.27
CA GLU A 596 -18.19 -6.27 25.71
C GLU A 596 -16.90 -5.78 26.37
N LEU A 597 -15.76 -6.38 26.00
CA LEU A 597 -14.42 -5.92 26.41
C LEU A 597 -14.18 -4.48 25.97
N TRP A 598 -14.53 -4.14 24.73
CA TRP A 598 -14.40 -2.76 24.23
C TRP A 598 -15.21 -1.77 25.07
N SER A 599 -16.44 -2.12 25.46
CA SER A 599 -17.27 -1.27 26.33
C SER A 599 -16.62 -1.04 27.70
N LEU A 600 -16.05 -2.09 28.31
CA LEU A 600 -15.31 -1.97 29.57
C LEU A 600 -14.06 -1.10 29.41
N MET A 601 -13.29 -1.29 28.35
CA MET A 601 -12.09 -0.50 28.07
C MET A 601 -12.41 0.95 27.75
N LYS A 602 -13.54 1.24 27.10
CA LYS A 602 -14.02 2.61 26.89
C LYS A 602 -14.30 3.31 28.21
N PHE A 603 -14.83 2.60 29.21
CA PHE A 603 -15.00 3.16 30.55
C PHE A 603 -13.66 3.34 31.25
N LEU A 604 -12.77 2.35 31.22
CA LEU A 604 -11.49 2.40 31.92
C LEU A 604 -10.54 3.42 31.29
N VAL A 605 -10.19 3.23 30.01
CA VAL A 605 -9.19 3.99 29.27
C VAL A 605 -9.78 4.46 27.93
N PRO A 606 -10.57 5.55 27.91
CA PRO A 606 -11.20 6.03 26.68
C PRO A 606 -10.19 6.25 25.54
N GLY A 607 -10.41 5.62 24.38
CA GLY A 607 -9.53 5.73 23.21
C GLY A 607 -8.44 4.66 23.11
N PHE A 608 -8.18 3.88 24.17
CA PHE A 608 -7.13 2.85 24.16
C PHE A 608 -7.32 1.78 23.09
N LEU A 609 -8.55 1.36 22.83
CA LEU A 609 -8.88 0.41 21.76
C LEU A 609 -9.44 1.10 20.50
N GLY A 610 -9.18 2.39 20.33
CA GLY A 610 -9.70 3.17 19.21
C GLY A 610 -11.23 3.33 19.21
N THR A 611 -11.79 3.63 18.04
CA THR A 611 -13.24 3.74 17.84
C THR A 611 -13.93 2.36 17.83
N GLU A 612 -15.25 2.33 18.03
CA GLU A 612 -16.01 1.07 18.02
C GLU A 612 -15.92 0.36 16.66
N ASP A 613 -16.02 1.13 15.57
CA ASP A 613 -15.95 0.62 14.20
C ASP A 613 -14.55 0.08 13.88
N ALA A 614 -13.50 0.82 14.27
CA ALA A 614 -12.12 0.37 14.12
C ALA A 614 -11.88 -0.94 14.89
N PHE A 615 -12.25 -0.99 16.17
CA PHE A 615 -12.13 -2.21 16.98
C PHE A 615 -12.91 -3.39 16.38
N SER A 616 -14.10 -3.13 15.84
CA SER A 616 -14.94 -4.13 15.22
C SER A 616 -14.29 -4.73 13.96
N ASN A 617 -13.67 -3.90 13.13
CA ASN A 617 -13.01 -4.32 11.90
C ASN A 617 -11.65 -4.97 12.16
N THR A 618 -10.86 -4.45 13.10
CA THR A 618 -9.49 -4.91 13.38
C THR A 618 -9.44 -6.17 14.25
N TYR A 619 -10.33 -6.28 15.24
CA TYR A 619 -10.29 -7.39 16.20
C TYR A 619 -11.55 -8.23 16.17
N ARG A 620 -12.73 -7.63 16.37
CA ARG A 620 -13.96 -8.39 16.60
C ARG A 620 -14.32 -9.30 15.44
N LYS A 621 -14.48 -8.77 14.22
CA LYS A 621 -14.88 -9.56 13.04
C LYS A 621 -13.82 -10.61 12.67
N PRO A 622 -12.51 -10.28 12.57
CA PRO A 622 -11.48 -11.28 12.28
C PRO A 622 -11.44 -12.41 13.31
N ILE A 623 -11.49 -12.10 14.62
CA ILE A 623 -11.40 -13.12 15.67
C ILE A 623 -12.68 -13.96 15.75
N GLU A 624 -13.86 -13.33 15.79
CA GLU A 624 -15.13 -14.04 16.01
C GLU A 624 -15.64 -14.77 14.76
N LYS A 625 -15.40 -14.24 13.55
CA LYS A 625 -15.91 -14.83 12.31
C LYS A 625 -14.88 -15.65 11.56
N ASN A 626 -13.63 -15.17 11.51
CA ASN A 626 -12.59 -15.79 10.69
C ASN A 626 -11.65 -16.69 11.51
N GLY A 627 -11.76 -16.66 12.85
CA GLY A 627 -10.91 -17.46 13.74
C GLY A 627 -9.45 -16.99 13.76
N ASP A 628 -9.21 -15.71 13.54
CA ASP A 628 -7.87 -15.12 13.47
C ASP A 628 -7.14 -15.19 14.83
N GLU A 629 -6.25 -16.17 14.98
CA GLU A 629 -5.48 -16.40 16.21
C GLU A 629 -4.42 -15.33 16.46
N GLU A 630 -3.86 -14.75 15.40
CA GLU A 630 -2.83 -13.71 15.48
C GLU A 630 -3.42 -12.44 16.07
N ARG A 631 -4.56 -11.98 15.54
CA ARG A 631 -5.29 -10.82 16.08
C ARG A 631 -5.75 -11.05 17.51
N ASN A 632 -6.12 -12.28 17.86
CA ASN A 632 -6.49 -12.63 19.23
C ASN A 632 -5.28 -12.56 20.19
N ALA A 633 -4.12 -13.07 19.78
CA ALA A 633 -2.88 -12.96 20.56
C ALA A 633 -2.47 -11.50 20.75
N MET A 634 -2.54 -10.69 19.69
CA MET A 634 -2.25 -9.25 19.74
C MET A 634 -3.18 -8.53 20.72
N LEU A 635 -4.48 -8.78 20.66
CA LEU A 635 -5.44 -8.17 21.59
C LEU A 635 -5.16 -8.57 23.03
N LYS A 636 -4.91 -9.86 23.28
CA LYS A 636 -4.58 -10.38 24.63
C LYS A 636 -3.33 -9.71 25.19
N GLN A 637 -2.26 -9.61 24.41
CA GLN A 637 -1.03 -8.96 24.84
C GLN A 637 -1.26 -7.49 25.19
N ARG A 638 -2.07 -6.79 24.39
CA ARG A 638 -2.38 -5.37 24.60
C ARG A 638 -3.19 -5.11 25.87
N VAL A 639 -4.17 -5.96 26.20
CA VAL A 639 -5.03 -5.76 27.39
C VAL A 639 -4.52 -6.45 28.65
N ALA A 640 -3.62 -7.43 28.54
CA ALA A 640 -3.12 -8.23 29.67
C ALA A 640 -2.62 -7.38 30.85
N PRO A 641 -1.90 -6.27 30.66
CA PRO A 641 -1.40 -5.47 31.78
C PRO A 641 -2.51 -4.83 32.64
N LEU A 642 -3.71 -4.69 32.08
CA LEU A 642 -4.87 -4.04 32.69
C LEU A 642 -5.89 -5.04 33.23
N ILE A 643 -5.65 -6.36 33.10
CA ILE A 643 -6.58 -7.40 33.53
C ILE A 643 -5.86 -8.39 34.43
N LEU A 644 -6.29 -8.47 35.70
CA LEU A 644 -5.86 -9.53 36.60
C LEU A 644 -6.95 -10.60 36.68
N ARG A 645 -6.68 -11.80 36.17
CA ARG A 645 -7.61 -12.94 36.19
C ARG A 645 -6.99 -14.13 36.90
N ARG A 646 -7.70 -14.66 37.90
CA ARG A 646 -7.32 -15.90 38.61
C ARG A 646 -8.53 -16.81 38.79
N THR A 647 -8.33 -18.08 38.52
CA THR A 647 -9.37 -19.11 38.71
C THR A 647 -9.28 -19.73 40.11
N LYS A 648 -10.36 -20.34 40.58
CA LYS A 648 -10.35 -21.11 41.83
C LYS A 648 -9.26 -22.17 41.85
N ASP A 649 -9.08 -22.89 40.74
CA ASP A 649 -8.08 -23.97 40.64
C ASP A 649 -6.64 -23.46 40.75
N GLN A 650 -6.38 -22.19 40.41
CA GLN A 650 -5.05 -21.58 40.53
C GLN A 650 -4.71 -21.14 41.97
N VAL A 651 -5.71 -21.02 42.85
CA VAL A 651 -5.55 -20.41 44.17
C VAL A 651 -6.09 -21.26 45.32
N ALA A 652 -6.65 -22.44 45.03
CA ALA A 652 -7.24 -23.38 45.98
C ALA A 652 -6.23 -24.38 46.52
#